data_AF-A0AAU9ZCV7-F1
#
_entry.id   AF-A0AAU9ZCV7-F1
#
_cell.length_a   1.000
_cell.length_b   1.000
_cell.length_c   1.000
_cell.angle_alpha   90.00
_cell.angle_beta   90.00
_cell.angle_gamma   90.00
#
_symmetry.space_group_name_H-M   'P 1'
#
loop_
_entity.id
_entity.type
_entity.pdbx_description
1 polymer ?
#
loop_
_entity_poly.entity_id
_entity_poly.type
_entity_poly.pdbx_seq_one_letter_code
_entity_poly.pdbx_strand_id
1 'polypeptide(L)'
;MGAMTWLLPGIFLALLALTSEGAVLKKVIRHKRQSGLNMTLPEENQPVVFNHVYNIKLPMGSQCSVDLESVNGEKDLTPTPESSGSFQEHTVDGENQIVFTHRINIPRRACGCAAAPDVKELLSRLEELEMLVSSLRDQCTMGTGCCLQPAEGRLDTRPFCSGRGNFSTEGCGCICEPGWKGPNCSEPECPGNCNLRGQCLDGQCVCDEGFTGEDCSQLACPSDCNDQGRCVNGVCVCFEGYAGVDCGLEVCPVPCSEEHGMCVDGRCVCKDGFAGDDCNEPLCLNNCYNRGRCIENECVCDEGFTGEDCSELICPNDCFDRGRCVNGTCYCEEGFTGEDCGELTCPNNCQGHGQCEEGQCVCDEGFAGADCSEKRCPEDCHHRGRCVNGQCECDDGFTGADCGDLQCPNGCSGHGRCVNGQCVCDEGYTGEDCSQQRCPNDCHNRGRCVQGKCICEQGFKGFDCSEMSCPNDCHGHGRCVNGMCICDDDYTGEDCRDLRCPRDCSQRGRCVDGQCICEDGFTGPDCAELSCPNDCYGHGRCVNGQCICHEGFTGKECNEKRCPSDCHGQGRCEDGQCICYEGFTGLDCGQRSCTNDCSNQGQCVSGRCICNEGYTGEDCSEVSPPKDLIVTEVTEETVNLAWDNEMRVTEYLIMYTPTHADGLEMQFRVPGDQTSTTIRELEPGVEYFIRVFAILENKRSIPVSARVATYLPAPEGLRFKSIKETSVEVEWDPLDIAFETWEIIFRNMNKEDEGEITKSLKRPETSYRQTGLAPGQEYEISLHIVKNNTRGPGLKKVTTTREYHPRSVIELCLIVPSGL
;
A
#
# COMPACT_ATOMS: atom_id res chain seq x y z
N MET A 1 5.97 54.16 -51.02
CA MET A 1 6.97 53.87 -52.06
C MET A 1 7.49 52.47 -51.80
N GLY A 2 7.55 51.60 -52.82
CA GLY A 2 7.86 50.18 -52.60
C GLY A 2 9.25 49.78 -53.08
N ALA A 3 9.65 48.56 -52.76
CA ALA A 3 10.52 47.73 -53.59
C ALA A 3 10.26 46.25 -53.27
N MET A 4 10.37 45.40 -54.29
CA MET A 4 10.11 43.96 -54.28
C MET A 4 11.43 43.21 -54.57
N THR A 5 11.40 41.87 -54.56
CA THR A 5 12.44 40.94 -55.06
C THR A 5 13.61 40.59 -54.11
N TRP A 6 14.18 39.38 -54.11
CA TRP A 6 13.66 37.98 -54.27
C TRP A 6 14.85 37.00 -54.08
N LEU A 7 14.59 35.77 -53.58
CA LEU A 7 15.50 34.59 -53.54
C LEU A 7 16.74 34.71 -52.60
N LEU A 8 17.30 33.65 -52.00
CA LEU A 8 17.19 32.20 -52.22
C LEU A 8 16.92 31.42 -50.91
N PRO A 9 16.23 30.25 -50.97
CA PRO A 9 16.11 29.31 -49.86
C PRO A 9 17.28 28.30 -49.81
N GLY A 10 17.60 27.79 -48.62
CA GLY A 10 18.75 26.90 -48.44
C GLY A 10 18.59 25.79 -47.39
N ILE A 11 18.45 24.56 -47.91
CA ILE A 11 19.02 23.31 -47.38
C ILE A 11 18.20 22.48 -46.34
N PHE A 12 17.56 21.44 -46.90
CA PHE A 12 17.34 20.06 -46.40
C PHE A 12 16.54 19.84 -45.10
N LEU A 13 15.36 19.19 -45.08
CA LEU A 13 14.94 17.86 -45.62
C LEU A 13 15.85 16.71 -45.14
N ALA A 14 15.45 15.88 -44.19
CA ALA A 14 14.43 14.81 -44.27
C ALA A 14 14.90 13.51 -44.95
N LEU A 15 14.57 12.40 -44.26
CA LEU A 15 14.26 11.06 -44.76
C LEU A 15 15.39 10.06 -45.17
N LEU A 16 15.11 8.81 -44.78
CA LEU A 16 15.55 7.51 -45.33
C LEU A 16 16.87 6.85 -44.85
N ALA A 17 16.68 5.89 -43.93
CA ALA A 17 17.01 4.45 -44.07
C ALA A 17 18.41 4.00 -44.57
N LEU A 18 19.06 3.09 -43.80
CA LEU A 18 19.24 1.65 -44.15
C LEU A 18 20.23 0.89 -43.21
N THR A 19 19.90 -0.40 -42.96
CA THR A 19 20.78 -1.60 -42.81
C THR A 19 21.84 -1.79 -41.69
N SER A 20 21.66 -2.93 -40.97
CA SER A 20 22.66 -3.99 -40.64
C SER A 20 23.83 -3.69 -39.66
N GLU A 21 24.31 -4.61 -38.80
CA GLU A 21 24.01 -6.06 -38.61
C GLU A 21 24.44 -6.59 -37.21
N GLY A 22 23.98 -7.80 -36.83
CA GLY A 22 24.42 -8.53 -35.61
C GLY A 22 23.25 -9.17 -34.81
N ALA A 23 22.57 -10.23 -35.27
CA ALA A 23 22.94 -11.66 -35.13
C ALA A 23 22.65 -12.26 -33.72
N VAL A 24 22.13 -13.49 -33.51
CA VAL A 24 21.59 -14.54 -34.41
C VAL A 24 20.77 -15.59 -33.60
N LEU A 25 19.88 -16.35 -34.26
CA LEU A 25 19.21 -17.61 -33.85
C LEU A 25 18.15 -17.62 -32.69
N LYS A 26 16.87 -17.61 -33.08
CA LYS A 26 15.79 -18.48 -32.53
C LYS A 26 14.95 -18.97 -33.72
N LYS A 27 14.59 -20.26 -33.79
CA LYS A 27 13.88 -20.84 -34.95
C LYS A 27 13.06 -22.08 -34.59
N VAL A 28 12.02 -22.32 -35.41
CA VAL A 28 11.08 -23.48 -35.49
C VAL A 28 9.87 -23.42 -34.53
N ILE A 29 8.59 -23.58 -34.94
CA ILE A 29 7.85 -23.42 -36.23
C ILE A 29 6.35 -23.14 -35.87
N ARG A 30 5.62 -22.16 -36.47
CA ARG A 30 4.63 -22.27 -37.60
C ARG A 30 3.54 -23.38 -37.44
N HIS A 31 2.26 -23.24 -37.82
CA HIS A 31 1.49 -22.15 -38.46
C HIS A 31 -0.05 -22.40 -38.44
N LYS A 32 -0.87 -21.34 -38.32
CA LYS A 32 -2.14 -21.04 -39.06
C LYS A 32 -3.42 -21.93 -39.00
N ARG A 33 -4.50 -21.27 -38.55
CA ARG A 33 -5.82 -21.00 -39.22
C ARG A 33 -6.94 -22.06 -39.40
N GLN A 34 -8.12 -21.63 -38.93
CA GLN A 34 -9.45 -21.59 -39.57
C GLN A 34 -10.52 -22.67 -39.25
N SER A 35 -11.75 -22.16 -39.15
CA SER A 35 -12.96 -22.70 -38.51
C SER A 35 -13.67 -23.87 -39.21
N GLY A 36 -14.44 -24.63 -38.42
CA GLY A 36 -15.55 -25.48 -38.87
C GLY A 36 -16.48 -25.79 -37.70
N LEU A 37 -17.78 -25.49 -37.83
CA LEU A 37 -18.80 -25.70 -36.80
C LEU A 37 -19.40 -27.11 -36.92
N ASN A 38 -19.71 -27.77 -35.80
CA ASN A 38 -20.85 -28.69 -35.65
C ASN A 38 -21.10 -29.02 -34.17
N MET A 39 -22.38 -29.02 -33.77
CA MET A 39 -22.84 -29.27 -32.40
C MET A 39 -23.08 -30.76 -32.12
N THR A 40 -22.75 -31.24 -30.92
CA THR A 40 -23.58 -32.15 -30.09
C THR A 40 -23.02 -32.23 -28.65
N LEU A 41 -23.90 -32.06 -27.65
CA LEU A 41 -23.77 -32.50 -26.25
C LEU A 41 -24.11 -34.02 -26.14
N PRO A 42 -23.94 -34.74 -24.99
CA PRO A 42 -23.64 -34.27 -23.62
C PRO A 42 -22.55 -35.06 -22.82
N GLU A 43 -22.29 -34.56 -21.59
CA GLU A 43 -22.04 -35.25 -20.29
C GLU A 43 -20.84 -36.21 -20.01
N GLU A 44 -20.10 -35.79 -18.96
CA GLU A 44 -19.60 -36.49 -17.76
C GLU A 44 -18.70 -37.76 -17.72
N ASN A 45 -17.82 -37.69 -16.70
CA ASN A 45 -17.20 -38.75 -15.88
C ASN A 45 -16.44 -39.91 -16.54
N GLN A 46 -15.10 -39.87 -16.39
CA GLN A 46 -14.37 -40.99 -15.79
C GLN A 46 -12.99 -40.59 -15.21
N PRO A 47 -12.60 -41.11 -14.01
CA PRO A 47 -11.39 -40.70 -13.29
C PRO A 47 -10.11 -41.41 -13.77
N VAL A 48 -8.96 -40.75 -13.57
CA VAL A 48 -7.62 -41.25 -13.90
C VAL A 48 -6.96 -41.87 -12.67
N VAL A 49 -6.65 -43.17 -12.73
CA VAL A 49 -5.98 -43.90 -11.64
C VAL A 49 -4.47 -43.68 -11.68
N PHE A 50 -3.92 -42.99 -10.67
CA PHE A 50 -2.48 -42.89 -10.46
C PHE A 50 -1.98 -44.03 -9.56
N ASN A 51 -1.11 -44.88 -10.10
CA ASN A 51 -0.59 -46.06 -9.43
C ASN A 51 0.93 -45.89 -9.23
N HIS A 52 1.39 -45.62 -8.00
CA HIS A 52 2.79 -45.29 -7.72
C HIS A 52 3.46 -46.35 -6.86
N VAL A 53 4.52 -46.97 -7.40
CA VAL A 53 5.22 -48.10 -6.79
C VAL A 53 6.62 -47.67 -6.36
N TYR A 54 6.87 -47.58 -5.05
CA TYR A 54 8.20 -47.29 -4.52
C TYR A 54 9.03 -48.57 -4.38
N ASN A 55 10.06 -48.70 -5.22
CA ASN A 55 11.09 -49.75 -5.10
C ASN A 55 12.27 -49.25 -4.26
N ILE A 56 12.35 -49.66 -3.00
CA ILE A 56 13.50 -49.38 -2.13
C ILE A 56 14.72 -50.18 -2.62
N LYS A 57 15.81 -49.49 -2.95
CA LYS A 57 17.10 -50.11 -3.33
C LYS A 57 18.14 -49.85 -2.24
N LEU A 58 18.66 -50.93 -1.65
CA LEU A 58 19.76 -50.87 -0.68
C LEU A 58 21.13 -51.03 -1.40
N PRO A 59 22.17 -50.26 -1.03
CA PRO A 59 23.52 -50.42 -1.57
C PRO A 59 24.25 -51.61 -0.94
N MET A 60 24.93 -52.41 -1.76
CA MET A 60 25.69 -53.58 -1.34
C MET A 60 27.17 -53.27 -1.10
N GLY A 61 27.70 -53.69 0.06
CA GLY A 61 29.11 -53.58 0.43
C GLY A 61 29.81 -54.94 0.60
N SER A 62 30.36 -55.48 -0.50
CA SER A 62 31.50 -56.42 -0.58
C SER A 62 31.48 -57.81 0.12
N GLN A 63 32.00 -58.81 -0.62
CA GLN A 63 32.39 -60.18 -0.21
C GLN A 63 31.23 -61.18 -0.02
N CYS A 64 31.20 -62.38 -0.62
CA CYS A 64 32.26 -63.18 -1.27
C CYS A 64 31.94 -63.58 -2.74
N SER A 65 32.89 -64.26 -3.37
CA SER A 65 33.04 -64.51 -4.82
C SER A 65 32.19 -65.64 -5.43
N VAL A 66 31.81 -65.42 -6.70
CA VAL A 66 31.68 -66.32 -7.88
C VAL A 66 32.19 -67.78 -7.73
N ASP A 67 31.66 -68.80 -8.46
CA ASP A 67 31.46 -68.76 -9.93
C ASP A 67 30.57 -69.90 -10.56
N LEU A 68 30.32 -69.78 -11.88
CA LEU A 68 29.86 -70.77 -12.90
C LEU A 68 28.35 -70.97 -13.24
N GLU A 69 27.93 -70.30 -14.33
CA GLU A 69 27.36 -70.84 -15.61
C GLU A 69 26.23 -71.91 -15.57
N SER A 70 24.99 -71.65 -16.02
CA SER A 70 24.44 -71.59 -17.42
C SER A 70 24.28 -72.99 -18.09
N VAL A 71 23.24 -73.39 -18.87
CA VAL A 71 22.48 -72.80 -20.01
C VAL A 71 21.18 -73.61 -20.30
N ASN A 72 20.08 -72.97 -20.78
CA ASN A 72 18.88 -73.49 -21.53
C ASN A 72 18.01 -74.67 -20.97
N GLY A 73 16.72 -74.82 -21.34
CA GLY A 73 15.81 -73.94 -22.10
C GLY A 73 14.54 -74.63 -22.65
N GLU A 74 13.43 -73.88 -22.68
CA GLU A 74 12.21 -73.98 -23.53
C GLU A 74 11.20 -75.17 -23.49
N LYS A 75 9.90 -74.78 -23.37
CA LYS A 75 8.69 -75.26 -24.11
C LYS A 75 8.09 -76.65 -23.78
N ASP A 76 6.76 -76.90 -23.80
CA ASP A 76 5.53 -76.10 -24.07
C ASP A 76 4.28 -76.87 -23.51
N LEU A 77 3.07 -76.32 -23.70
CA LEU A 77 1.71 -76.95 -23.68
C LEU A 77 0.81 -76.84 -22.42
N THR A 78 -0.22 -76.00 -22.59
CA THR A 78 -1.53 -75.91 -21.90
C THR A 78 -2.49 -77.06 -22.28
N PRO A 79 -3.54 -77.47 -21.51
CA PRO A 79 -4.71 -76.60 -21.20
C PRO A 79 -5.45 -76.76 -19.84
N THR A 80 -6.35 -75.79 -19.62
CA THR A 80 -7.44 -75.60 -18.63
C THR A 80 -8.53 -76.70 -18.65
N PRO A 81 -9.47 -76.81 -17.66
CA PRO A 81 -10.08 -75.69 -16.89
C PRO A 81 -10.42 -75.87 -15.39
N GLU A 82 -10.65 -74.71 -14.74
CA GLU A 82 -11.67 -74.33 -13.73
C GLU A 82 -12.06 -75.29 -12.57
N SER A 83 -12.34 -74.84 -11.34
CA SER A 83 -12.65 -73.50 -10.84
C SER A 83 -12.23 -73.32 -9.36
N SER A 84 -12.04 -72.09 -8.92
CA SER A 84 -12.13 -71.73 -7.49
C SER A 84 -12.99 -70.46 -7.38
N GLY A 85 -13.99 -70.50 -6.51
CA GLY A 85 -15.01 -69.46 -6.41
C GLY A 85 -14.50 -68.20 -5.73
N SER A 86 -14.72 -67.05 -6.37
CA SER A 86 -14.80 -65.76 -5.67
C SER A 86 -16.10 -65.72 -4.86
N PHE A 87 -16.05 -65.16 -3.65
CA PHE A 87 -17.19 -64.47 -3.06
C PHE A 87 -16.79 -63.03 -2.80
N GLN A 88 -17.46 -62.14 -3.51
CA GLN A 88 -17.38 -60.70 -3.39
C GLN A 88 -18.83 -60.22 -3.45
N GLU A 89 -19.37 -59.79 -2.32
CA GLU A 89 -20.71 -59.21 -2.27
C GLU A 89 -20.56 -57.68 -2.27
N HIS A 90 -21.35 -57.03 -3.12
CA HIS A 90 -21.35 -55.59 -3.32
C HIS A 90 -22.61 -54.99 -2.71
N THR A 91 -22.47 -53.88 -2.00
CA THR A 91 -23.45 -52.79 -2.06
C THR A 91 -22.72 -51.52 -2.49
N VAL A 92 -23.41 -50.71 -3.30
CA VAL A 92 -22.82 -49.66 -4.14
C VAL A 92 -23.61 -48.38 -3.95
N ASP A 93 -22.89 -47.29 -3.73
CA ASP A 93 -23.04 -45.91 -4.25
C ASP A 93 -21.85 -45.14 -3.65
N GLY A 94 -21.03 -44.33 -4.35
CA GLY A 94 -21.17 -43.68 -5.65
C GLY A 94 -21.13 -42.16 -5.38
N GLU A 95 -20.02 -41.42 -5.51
CA GLU A 95 -18.82 -41.58 -6.36
C GLU A 95 -17.49 -41.27 -5.59
N ASN A 96 -16.33 -41.35 -6.27
CA ASN A 96 -14.95 -41.17 -5.75
C ASN A 96 -14.42 -42.26 -4.77
N GLN A 97 -13.76 -43.28 -5.32
CA GLN A 97 -12.99 -44.27 -4.55
C GLN A 97 -11.50 -44.26 -4.91
N ILE A 98 -10.63 -44.01 -3.92
CA ILE A 98 -9.21 -44.39 -3.96
C ILE A 98 -8.98 -45.46 -2.88
N VAL A 99 -8.55 -46.66 -3.29
CA VAL A 99 -8.38 -47.82 -2.39
C VAL A 99 -6.88 -48.12 -2.21
N PHE A 100 -6.34 -47.85 -1.02
CA PHE A 100 -4.94 -48.16 -0.69
C PHE A 100 -4.77 -49.59 -0.16
N THR A 101 -4.28 -50.49 -1.01
CA THR A 101 -4.00 -51.89 -0.64
C THR A 101 -2.54 -52.07 -0.22
N HIS A 102 -2.30 -52.37 1.06
CA HIS A 102 -0.95 -52.65 1.57
C HIS A 102 -0.56 -54.13 1.38
N ARG A 103 0.62 -54.40 0.80
CA ARG A 103 1.25 -55.74 0.81
C ARG A 103 2.75 -55.65 1.09
N ILE A 104 3.14 -56.09 2.27
CA ILE A 104 4.54 -56.19 2.72
C ILE A 104 5.01 -57.64 2.54
N ASN A 105 6.04 -57.86 1.71
CA ASN A 105 6.64 -59.17 1.50
C ASN A 105 8.00 -59.27 2.21
N ILE A 106 8.07 -60.07 3.28
CA ILE A 106 9.29 -60.30 4.07
C ILE A 106 10.08 -61.48 3.45
N PRO A 107 11.37 -61.32 3.08
CA PRO A 107 12.17 -62.43 2.57
C PRO A 107 12.64 -63.34 3.71
N ARG A 108 12.11 -64.57 3.78
CA ARG A 108 12.73 -65.64 4.57
C ARG A 108 13.69 -66.45 3.71
N ARG A 109 14.99 -66.44 4.04
CA ARG A 109 15.82 -67.65 4.25
C ARG A 109 17.27 -67.34 4.62
N ALA A 110 17.65 -67.77 5.82
CA ALA A 110 19.01 -68.21 6.09
C ALA A 110 19.19 -69.66 5.61
N CYS A 111 20.46 -70.03 5.36
CA CYS A 111 21.09 -71.35 5.20
C CYS A 111 20.25 -72.62 4.96
N GLY A 112 20.68 -73.45 3.99
CA GLY A 112 20.32 -74.86 3.91
C GLY A 112 20.84 -75.55 2.64
N CYS A 113 21.92 -76.34 2.74
CA CYS A 113 22.46 -77.13 1.63
C CYS A 113 22.04 -78.60 1.68
N ALA A 114 21.93 -79.19 0.48
CA ALA A 114 21.95 -80.62 0.16
C ALA A 114 20.81 -81.53 0.66
N ALA A 115 20.42 -82.47 -0.22
CA ALA A 115 19.36 -83.45 -0.02
C ALA A 115 19.91 -84.86 0.25
N ALA A 116 19.12 -85.71 0.89
CA ALA A 116 19.27 -87.17 0.88
C ALA A 116 17.88 -87.86 1.04
N PRO A 117 17.63 -89.01 0.40
CA PRO A 117 16.31 -89.66 0.41
C PRO A 117 16.25 -90.89 1.34
N ASP A 118 15.51 -90.84 2.44
CA ASP A 118 15.19 -92.05 3.24
C ASP A 118 13.88 -91.99 4.06
N VAL A 119 12.97 -91.06 3.75
CA VAL A 119 11.74 -90.85 4.55
C VAL A 119 10.62 -91.84 4.18
N LYS A 120 10.70 -92.49 3.01
CA LYS A 120 9.66 -93.40 2.51
C LYS A 120 9.68 -94.80 3.13
N GLU A 121 10.83 -95.21 3.69
CA GLU A 121 11.03 -96.48 4.42
C GLU A 121 10.49 -96.40 5.88
N LEU A 122 10.45 -95.19 6.45
CA LEU A 122 9.97 -94.95 7.81
C LEU A 122 8.45 -94.88 7.93
N LEU A 123 7.77 -94.37 6.90
CA LEU A 123 6.30 -94.24 6.88
C LEU A 123 5.59 -95.60 6.81
N SER A 124 6.10 -96.56 6.03
CA SER A 124 5.49 -97.90 5.90
C SER A 124 5.57 -98.72 7.19
N ARG A 125 6.61 -98.53 8.02
CA ARG A 125 6.72 -99.17 9.34
C ARG A 125 5.80 -98.57 10.41
N LEU A 126 5.32 -97.35 10.20
CA LEU A 126 4.40 -96.67 11.11
C LEU A 126 2.96 -97.19 10.94
N GLU A 127 2.54 -97.42 9.69
CA GLU A 127 1.21 -97.97 9.36
C GLU A 127 1.01 -99.41 9.87
N GLU A 128 2.05 -100.26 9.86
CA GLU A 128 1.98 -101.62 10.44
C GLU A 128 1.81 -101.62 11.97
N LEU A 129 2.36 -100.62 12.67
CA LEU A 129 2.25 -100.50 14.12
C LEU A 129 0.88 -99.98 14.57
N GLU A 130 0.25 -99.08 13.83
CA GLU A 130 -1.11 -98.60 14.14
C GLU A 130 -2.19 -99.69 13.98
N MET A 131 -2.03 -100.60 13.01
CA MET A 131 -2.93 -101.75 12.88
C MET A 131 -2.84 -102.74 14.05
N LEU A 132 -1.64 -102.97 14.59
CA LEU A 132 -1.44 -103.82 15.77
C LEU A 132 -2.05 -103.21 17.05
N VAL A 133 -1.92 -101.90 17.24
CA VAL A 133 -2.49 -101.18 18.40
C VAL A 133 -4.03 -101.13 18.33
N SER A 134 -4.60 -100.95 17.12
CA SER A 134 -6.05 -100.97 16.93
C SER A 134 -6.66 -102.36 17.24
N SER A 135 -5.98 -103.44 16.84
CA SER A 135 -6.39 -104.82 17.16
C SER A 135 -6.38 -105.12 18.67
N LEU A 136 -5.50 -104.48 19.44
CA LEU A 136 -5.47 -104.61 20.90
C LEU A 136 -6.64 -103.85 21.58
N ARG A 137 -7.02 -102.70 21.02
CA ARG A 137 -8.11 -101.87 21.54
C ARG A 137 -9.46 -102.58 21.46
N ASP A 138 -9.75 -103.22 20.32
CA ASP A 138 -11.03 -103.90 20.09
C ASP A 138 -11.24 -105.12 21.00
N GLN A 139 -10.15 -105.78 21.43
CA GLN A 139 -10.20 -106.89 22.41
C GLN A 139 -10.60 -106.44 23.82
N CYS A 140 -10.33 -105.19 24.20
CA CYS A 140 -10.73 -104.65 25.50
C CYS A 140 -12.15 -104.06 25.53
N THR A 141 -12.74 -103.76 24.37
CA THR A 141 -14.07 -103.12 24.28
C THR A 141 -15.26 -104.08 24.24
N MET A 142 -15.05 -105.38 24.01
CA MET A 142 -16.12 -106.40 24.02
C MET A 142 -16.35 -107.02 25.40
N GLY A 143 -16.59 -106.17 26.40
CA GLY A 143 -17.37 -106.46 27.61
C GLY A 143 -17.14 -107.79 28.35
N THR A 144 -15.97 -107.99 28.99
CA THR A 144 -15.92 -108.65 30.33
C THR A 144 -14.57 -108.43 31.05
N GLY A 145 -14.59 -107.70 32.17
CA GLY A 145 -13.63 -107.81 33.29
C GLY A 145 -12.13 -107.57 33.04
N CYS A 146 -11.66 -106.32 33.16
CA CYS A 146 -10.23 -106.01 33.40
C CYS A 146 -9.89 -105.67 34.87
N CYS A 147 -10.85 -105.28 35.71
CA CYS A 147 -10.66 -105.13 37.15
C CYS A 147 -11.09 -106.42 37.89
N LEU A 148 -10.28 -107.52 37.86
CA LEU A 148 -10.26 -108.63 38.84
C LEU A 148 -9.32 -109.81 38.46
N GLN A 149 -8.14 -109.91 39.09
CA GLN A 149 -7.53 -111.20 39.48
C GLN A 149 -6.79 -111.02 40.82
N PRO A 150 -6.91 -111.96 41.79
CA PRO A 150 -6.24 -111.84 43.09
C PRO A 150 -4.78 -112.28 43.00
N ALA A 151 -3.86 -111.31 43.10
CA ALA A 151 -2.46 -111.59 43.42
C ALA A 151 -2.24 -111.31 44.92
N GLU A 152 -1.84 -112.33 45.67
CA GLU A 152 -1.46 -112.17 47.08
C GLU A 152 -0.11 -111.45 47.19
N GLY A 153 -0.16 -110.12 47.21
CA GLY A 153 1.00 -109.25 47.37
C GLY A 153 0.58 -107.90 47.94
N ARG A 154 1.13 -107.53 49.10
CA ARG A 154 0.82 -106.24 49.76
C ARG A 154 1.39 -105.08 48.95
N LEU A 155 0.52 -104.33 48.28
CA LEU A 155 0.82 -103.06 47.62
C LEU A 155 0.15 -101.92 48.39
N ASP A 156 0.93 -100.92 48.81
CA ASP A 156 0.39 -99.70 49.42
C ASP A 156 -0.34 -98.86 48.36
N THR A 157 -1.67 -98.89 48.39
CA THR A 157 -2.54 -98.19 47.42
C THR A 157 -2.76 -96.71 47.77
N ARG A 158 -1.65 -95.96 47.80
CA ARG A 158 -1.63 -94.47 47.69
C ARG A 158 -0.37 -94.13 46.87
N PRO A 159 -0.47 -93.59 45.64
CA PRO A 159 -1.28 -92.39 45.35
C PRO A 159 -1.88 -92.35 43.92
N PHE A 160 -3.21 -92.50 43.75
CA PHE A 160 -3.82 -92.43 42.40
C PHE A 160 -4.72 -91.21 42.13
N CYS A 161 -5.06 -90.41 43.15
CA CYS A 161 -5.93 -89.22 43.03
C CYS A 161 -5.23 -87.93 43.47
N SER A 162 -3.92 -87.82 43.23
CA SER A 162 -3.07 -86.63 43.44
C SER A 162 -3.14 -85.95 44.83
N GLY A 163 -3.71 -86.62 45.84
CA GLY A 163 -3.96 -86.08 47.18
C GLY A 163 -5.18 -85.15 47.28
N ARG A 164 -5.98 -84.99 46.22
CA ARG A 164 -7.15 -84.08 46.14
C ARG A 164 -8.44 -84.80 45.70
N GLY A 165 -8.54 -86.07 46.07
CA GLY A 165 -9.65 -86.96 45.71
C GLY A 165 -9.49 -88.35 46.30
N ASN A 166 -10.55 -89.16 46.22
CA ASN A 166 -10.60 -90.51 46.75
C ASN A 166 -10.90 -91.52 45.62
N PHE A 167 -10.25 -92.68 45.65
CA PHE A 167 -10.37 -93.68 44.57
C PHE A 167 -11.60 -94.59 44.80
N SER A 168 -12.49 -94.67 43.81
CA SER A 168 -13.68 -95.53 43.85
C SER A 168 -13.43 -96.87 43.18
N THR A 169 -13.59 -97.95 43.94
CA THR A 169 -13.47 -99.33 43.44
C THR A 169 -14.67 -99.80 42.62
N GLU A 170 -15.81 -99.10 42.67
CA GLU A 170 -17.00 -99.44 41.87
C GLU A 170 -16.96 -98.80 40.47
N GLY A 171 -16.14 -97.77 40.27
CA GLY A 171 -15.94 -97.11 38.97
C GLY A 171 -14.54 -97.27 38.35
N CYS A 172 -13.61 -97.96 39.02
CA CYS A 172 -12.17 -98.01 38.70
C CYS A 172 -11.58 -96.62 38.33
N GLY A 173 -11.86 -95.59 39.16
CA GLY A 173 -11.41 -94.20 38.92
C GLY A 173 -11.54 -93.28 40.15
N CYS A 174 -11.02 -92.05 40.06
CA CYS A 174 -11.02 -91.08 41.17
C CYS A 174 -12.28 -90.21 41.24
N ILE A 175 -12.74 -89.94 42.47
CA ILE A 175 -13.76 -88.93 42.81
C ILE A 175 -13.02 -87.73 43.42
N CYS A 176 -13.12 -86.57 42.80
CA CYS A 176 -12.35 -85.39 43.15
C CYS A 176 -13.03 -84.48 44.18
N GLU A 177 -12.23 -83.70 44.91
CA GLU A 177 -12.73 -82.64 45.78
C GLU A 177 -13.26 -81.44 44.95
N PRO A 178 -14.20 -80.63 45.46
CA PRO A 178 -14.76 -79.50 44.71
C PRO A 178 -13.69 -78.53 44.21
N GLY A 179 -13.78 -78.09 42.95
CA GLY A 179 -12.74 -77.29 42.32
C GLY A 179 -11.63 -78.11 41.65
N TRP A 180 -11.74 -79.44 41.61
CA TRP A 180 -10.80 -80.34 40.93
C TRP A 180 -11.51 -81.40 40.07
N LYS A 181 -10.92 -81.72 38.93
CA LYS A 181 -11.41 -82.69 37.94
C LYS A 181 -10.27 -83.52 37.33
N GLY A 182 -10.59 -84.33 36.34
CA GLY A 182 -9.66 -85.23 35.65
C GLY A 182 -9.53 -86.61 36.33
N PRO A 183 -8.98 -87.62 35.62
CA PRO A 183 -9.01 -89.03 36.03
C PRO A 183 -8.24 -89.35 37.33
N ASN A 184 -7.37 -88.44 37.75
CA ASN A 184 -6.49 -88.50 38.92
C ASN A 184 -6.59 -87.23 39.80
N CYS A 185 -7.61 -86.38 39.59
CA CYS A 185 -7.83 -85.14 40.36
C CYS A 185 -6.66 -84.14 40.38
N SER A 186 -5.92 -84.02 39.28
CA SER A 186 -4.82 -83.04 39.15
C SER A 186 -5.16 -81.78 38.35
N GLU A 187 -6.37 -81.67 37.78
CA GLU A 187 -6.79 -80.50 37.02
C GLU A 187 -7.73 -79.61 37.86
N PRO A 188 -7.52 -78.28 37.92
CA PRO A 188 -8.49 -77.39 38.53
C PRO A 188 -9.78 -77.27 37.69
N GLU A 189 -10.91 -77.10 38.36
CA GLU A 189 -12.23 -76.94 37.75
C GLU A 189 -12.57 -75.45 37.60
N CYS A 190 -12.49 -74.92 36.39
CA CYS A 190 -12.84 -73.52 36.11
C CYS A 190 -14.38 -73.30 36.02
N PRO A 191 -14.87 -72.10 36.41
CA PRO A 191 -16.28 -71.71 36.29
C PRO A 191 -16.86 -71.98 34.89
N GLY A 192 -18.01 -72.66 34.83
CA GLY A 192 -18.71 -72.96 33.58
C GLY A 192 -17.90 -73.74 32.53
N ASN A 193 -16.74 -74.32 32.89
CA ASN A 193 -15.72 -74.81 31.95
C ASN A 193 -15.37 -73.74 30.87
N CYS A 194 -15.32 -72.47 31.29
CA CYS A 194 -15.10 -71.29 30.45
C CYS A 194 -16.07 -71.17 29.26
N ASN A 195 -17.27 -71.77 29.37
CA ASN A 195 -18.29 -71.88 28.33
C ASN A 195 -17.77 -72.36 26.95
N LEU A 196 -16.64 -73.08 26.92
CA LEU A 196 -15.90 -73.46 25.69
C LEU A 196 -15.45 -72.25 24.82
N ARG A 197 -15.25 -71.08 25.44
CA ARG A 197 -14.85 -69.80 24.83
C ARG A 197 -13.71 -69.14 25.61
N GLY A 198 -12.79 -69.97 26.08
CA GLY A 198 -11.63 -69.55 26.86
C GLY A 198 -10.82 -70.74 27.37
N GLN A 199 -9.61 -70.46 27.82
CA GLN A 199 -8.69 -71.43 28.38
C GLN A 199 -8.71 -71.37 29.91
N CYS A 200 -8.80 -72.54 30.54
CA CYS A 200 -8.77 -72.68 31.99
C CYS A 200 -7.31 -72.68 32.48
N LEU A 201 -6.88 -71.63 33.19
CA LEU A 201 -5.55 -71.50 33.77
C LEU A 201 -5.68 -71.32 35.29
N ASP A 202 -5.12 -72.25 36.06
CA ASP A 202 -5.10 -72.24 37.53
C ASP A 202 -6.47 -72.01 38.23
N GLY A 203 -7.56 -72.45 37.60
CA GLY A 203 -8.93 -72.31 38.12
C GLY A 203 -9.65 -71.02 37.70
N GLN A 204 -9.00 -70.15 36.94
CA GLN A 204 -9.58 -68.95 36.34
C GLN A 204 -9.70 -69.11 34.81
N CYS A 205 -10.77 -68.56 34.23
CA CYS A 205 -10.94 -68.53 32.79
C CYS A 205 -10.24 -67.32 32.15
N VAL A 206 -9.38 -67.58 31.17
CA VAL A 206 -8.87 -66.58 30.24
C VAL A 206 -9.67 -66.69 28.96
N CYS A 207 -10.49 -65.68 28.67
CA CYS A 207 -11.46 -65.75 27.58
C CYS A 207 -10.82 -65.60 26.20
N ASP A 208 -11.42 -66.27 25.22
CA ASP A 208 -11.06 -66.10 23.81
C ASP A 208 -11.49 -64.70 23.33
N GLU A 209 -10.85 -64.21 22.26
CA GLU A 209 -11.06 -62.86 21.73
C GLU A 209 -12.54 -62.58 21.42
N GLY A 210 -13.09 -61.52 22.03
CA GLY A 210 -14.52 -61.18 21.97
C GLY A 210 -15.38 -61.68 23.15
N PHE A 211 -14.81 -62.34 24.16
CA PHE A 211 -15.52 -62.78 25.37
C PHE A 211 -14.88 -62.27 26.68
N THR A 212 -15.68 -62.16 27.73
CA THR A 212 -15.30 -61.64 29.06
C THR A 212 -16.16 -62.24 30.18
N GLY A 213 -15.85 -61.91 31.44
CA GLY A 213 -16.51 -62.42 32.64
C GLY A 213 -15.86 -63.70 33.19
N GLU A 214 -16.18 -64.06 34.45
CA GLU A 214 -15.50 -65.12 35.22
C GLU A 214 -15.58 -66.53 34.59
N ASP A 215 -16.58 -66.78 33.76
CA ASP A 215 -16.79 -68.03 33.02
C ASP A 215 -16.79 -67.85 31.49
N CYS A 216 -16.40 -66.67 30.99
CA CYS A 216 -16.45 -66.31 29.56
C CYS A 216 -17.83 -66.40 28.88
N SER A 217 -18.91 -66.30 29.66
CA SER A 217 -20.28 -66.27 29.12
C SER A 217 -20.66 -64.94 28.46
N GLN A 218 -19.95 -63.85 28.75
CA GLN A 218 -20.30 -62.49 28.33
C GLN A 218 -19.53 -62.12 27.06
N LEU A 219 -20.17 -61.40 26.14
CA LEU A 219 -19.48 -60.81 24.98
C LEU A 219 -18.71 -59.57 25.43
N ALA A 220 -17.42 -59.51 25.09
CA ALA A 220 -16.60 -58.33 25.32
C ALA A 220 -17.04 -57.21 24.36
N CYS A 221 -17.21 -55.99 24.87
CA CYS A 221 -17.51 -54.84 24.04
C CYS A 221 -16.23 -54.26 23.41
N PRO A 222 -16.31 -53.74 22.17
CA PRO A 222 -15.20 -53.03 21.52
C PRO A 222 -14.64 -51.91 22.43
N SER A 223 -13.32 -51.91 22.65
CA SER A 223 -12.57 -50.91 23.45
C SER A 223 -13.15 -50.58 24.84
N ASP A 224 -13.92 -51.49 25.45
CA ASP A 224 -14.76 -51.24 26.64
C ASP A 224 -15.64 -49.97 26.53
N CYS A 225 -16.12 -49.70 25.31
CA CYS A 225 -16.87 -48.51 24.94
C CYS A 225 -16.15 -47.17 25.23
N ASN A 226 -14.80 -47.18 25.32
CA ASN A 226 -13.94 -46.04 25.62
C ASN A 226 -14.34 -45.22 26.86
N ASP A 227 -15.01 -45.84 27.85
CA ASP A 227 -15.70 -45.17 28.98
C ASP A 227 -16.83 -44.18 28.57
N GLN A 228 -17.12 -44.00 27.28
CA GLN A 228 -18.12 -43.08 26.72
C GLN A 228 -19.42 -43.77 26.28
N GLY A 229 -19.61 -45.02 26.67
CA GLY A 229 -20.83 -45.77 26.41
C GLY A 229 -21.05 -46.91 27.38
N ARG A 230 -22.24 -47.48 27.32
CA ARG A 230 -22.62 -48.65 28.12
C ARG A 230 -22.57 -49.91 27.25
N CYS A 231 -21.77 -50.88 27.66
CA CYS A 231 -21.77 -52.21 27.05
C CYS A 231 -23.13 -52.93 27.28
N VAL A 232 -23.76 -53.38 26.18
CA VAL A 232 -25.00 -54.17 26.21
C VAL A 232 -24.88 -55.31 25.18
N ASN A 233 -24.76 -56.55 25.65
CA ASN A 233 -24.67 -57.76 24.83
C ASN A 233 -23.55 -57.73 23.75
N GLY A 234 -22.38 -57.15 24.07
CA GLY A 234 -21.26 -57.01 23.13
C GLY A 234 -21.36 -55.81 22.18
N VAL A 235 -22.39 -54.97 22.31
CA VAL A 235 -22.57 -53.73 21.55
C VAL A 235 -22.50 -52.54 22.49
N CYS A 236 -21.75 -51.51 22.11
CA CYS A 236 -21.68 -50.26 22.85
C CYS A 236 -22.87 -49.36 22.57
N VAL A 237 -23.58 -48.93 23.62
CA VAL A 237 -24.64 -47.93 23.56
C VAL A 237 -24.07 -46.62 24.09
N CYS A 238 -23.73 -45.71 23.19
CA CYS A 238 -22.99 -44.49 23.51
C CYS A 238 -23.81 -43.47 24.31
N PHE A 239 -23.11 -42.66 25.11
CA PHE A 239 -23.70 -41.51 25.77
C PHE A 239 -23.94 -40.37 24.78
N GLU A 240 -24.77 -39.40 25.19
CA GLU A 240 -25.11 -38.23 24.37
C GLU A 240 -23.84 -37.43 24.03
N GLY A 241 -23.61 -37.17 22.74
CA GLY A 241 -22.37 -36.59 22.22
C GLY A 241 -21.33 -37.60 21.70
N TYR A 242 -21.56 -38.91 21.83
CA TYR A 242 -20.64 -39.96 21.38
C TYR A 242 -21.31 -40.96 20.42
N ALA A 243 -20.54 -41.49 19.47
CA ALA A 243 -20.96 -42.48 18.48
C ALA A 243 -19.78 -43.40 18.06
N GLY A 244 -20.01 -44.24 17.05
CA GLY A 244 -19.08 -45.27 16.61
C GLY A 244 -19.30 -46.61 17.33
N VAL A 245 -18.66 -47.68 16.83
CA VAL A 245 -18.88 -49.06 17.31
C VAL A 245 -18.36 -49.32 18.73
N ASP A 246 -17.45 -48.47 19.19
CA ASP A 246 -16.83 -48.47 20.51
C ASP A 246 -17.00 -47.13 21.25
N CYS A 247 -17.90 -46.26 20.79
CA CYS A 247 -18.15 -44.92 21.34
C CYS A 247 -16.94 -43.96 21.37
N GLY A 248 -15.88 -44.24 20.62
CA GLY A 248 -14.70 -43.37 20.53
C GLY A 248 -14.86 -42.13 19.64
N LEU A 249 -15.99 -41.94 18.96
CA LEU A 249 -16.21 -40.80 18.05
C LEU A 249 -17.08 -39.72 18.72
N GLU A 250 -16.51 -38.55 18.98
CA GLU A 250 -17.26 -37.37 19.43
C GLU A 250 -18.11 -36.79 18.28
N VAL A 251 -19.40 -36.56 18.55
CA VAL A 251 -20.38 -36.05 17.57
C VAL A 251 -20.68 -34.59 17.91
N CYS A 252 -20.14 -33.68 17.10
CA CYS A 252 -20.57 -32.28 17.14
C CYS A 252 -22.06 -32.14 16.73
N PRO A 253 -22.86 -31.27 17.37
CA PRO A 253 -24.27 -31.05 17.02
C PRO A 253 -24.49 -30.52 15.59
N VAL A 254 -23.45 -29.88 15.03
CA VAL A 254 -23.36 -29.45 13.63
C VAL A 254 -22.14 -30.17 13.03
N PRO A 255 -22.25 -30.84 11.86
CA PRO A 255 -21.12 -31.52 11.26
C PRO A 255 -20.10 -30.52 10.72
N CYS A 256 -18.90 -30.51 11.31
CA CYS A 256 -17.81 -29.65 10.88
C CYS A 256 -17.30 -30.05 9.48
N SER A 257 -16.86 -29.06 8.70
CA SER A 257 -16.18 -29.24 7.42
C SER A 257 -14.99 -30.20 7.56
N GLU A 258 -15.00 -31.32 6.83
CA GLU A 258 -13.96 -32.35 6.93
C GLU A 258 -12.55 -31.83 6.58
N GLU A 259 -12.47 -30.81 5.72
CA GLU A 259 -11.22 -30.15 5.35
C GLU A 259 -10.90 -28.91 6.19
N HIS A 260 -11.90 -28.16 6.66
CA HIS A 260 -11.72 -26.80 7.19
C HIS A 260 -12.06 -26.62 8.68
N GLY A 261 -12.63 -27.64 9.34
CA GLY A 261 -12.97 -27.61 10.76
C GLY A 261 -12.49 -28.84 11.52
N MET A 262 -12.34 -28.72 12.84
CA MET A 262 -12.14 -29.84 13.76
C MET A 262 -13.13 -29.74 14.91
N CYS A 263 -13.83 -30.83 15.22
CA CYS A 263 -14.75 -30.89 16.36
C CYS A 263 -13.94 -30.95 17.67
N VAL A 264 -14.20 -30.00 18.58
CA VAL A 264 -13.58 -29.94 19.92
C VAL A 264 -14.66 -29.50 20.92
N ASP A 265 -14.93 -30.30 21.94
CA ASP A 265 -15.87 -29.98 23.02
C ASP A 265 -17.27 -29.56 22.51
N GLY A 266 -17.79 -30.29 21.51
CA GLY A 266 -19.09 -30.03 20.89
C GLY A 266 -19.16 -28.78 20.00
N ARG A 267 -18.02 -28.18 19.63
CA ARG A 267 -17.94 -27.01 18.75
C ARG A 267 -16.94 -27.22 17.61
N CYS A 268 -17.25 -26.73 16.42
CA CYS A 268 -16.30 -26.69 15.33
C CYS A 268 -15.28 -25.57 15.55
N VAL A 269 -13.99 -25.95 15.57
CA VAL A 269 -12.85 -25.03 15.56
C VAL A 269 -12.34 -24.96 14.13
N CYS A 270 -12.44 -23.80 13.50
CA CYS A 270 -12.13 -23.62 12.09
C CYS A 270 -10.63 -23.37 11.87
N LYS A 271 -10.11 -23.81 10.74
CA LYS A 271 -8.76 -23.49 10.27
C LYS A 271 -8.68 -22.03 9.82
N ASP A 272 -7.48 -21.46 9.81
CA ASP A 272 -7.24 -20.09 9.34
C ASP A 272 -7.83 -19.89 7.94
N GLY A 273 -8.64 -18.84 7.78
CA GLY A 273 -9.40 -18.58 6.55
C GLY A 273 -10.83 -19.14 6.53
N PHE A 274 -11.33 -19.76 7.60
CA PHE A 274 -12.72 -20.27 7.67
C PHE A 274 -13.44 -19.95 8.99
N ALA A 275 -14.76 -19.85 8.95
CA ALA A 275 -15.70 -19.53 10.02
C ALA A 275 -17.08 -20.19 9.78
N GLY A 276 -18.08 -19.80 10.58
CA GLY A 276 -19.40 -20.43 10.62
C GLY A 276 -19.45 -21.58 11.63
N ASP A 277 -20.66 -21.95 12.07
CA ASP A 277 -20.86 -23.03 13.06
C ASP A 277 -20.46 -24.42 12.54
N ASP A 278 -20.27 -24.58 11.23
CA ASP A 278 -19.80 -25.78 10.54
C ASP A 278 -18.40 -25.62 9.89
N CYS A 279 -17.76 -24.45 10.01
CA CYS A 279 -16.50 -24.11 9.35
C CYS A 279 -16.50 -24.17 7.81
N ASN A 280 -17.66 -24.03 7.14
CA ASN A 280 -17.74 -23.95 5.67
C ASN A 280 -17.75 -22.51 5.13
N GLU A 281 -17.82 -21.47 5.97
CA GLU A 281 -17.81 -20.07 5.52
C GLU A 281 -16.36 -19.56 5.37
N PRO A 282 -15.90 -19.12 4.19
CA PRO A 282 -14.57 -18.53 4.05
C PRO A 282 -14.48 -17.15 4.74
N LEU A 283 -13.42 -16.94 5.52
CA LEU A 283 -13.04 -15.65 6.12
C LEU A 283 -12.30 -14.80 5.10
N CYS A 284 -13.04 -14.07 4.27
CA CYS A 284 -12.46 -12.94 3.54
C CYS A 284 -12.01 -11.83 4.49
N LEU A 285 -10.98 -11.09 4.07
CA LEU A 285 -10.42 -9.97 4.82
C LEU A 285 -11.53 -8.98 5.22
N ASN A 286 -11.60 -8.65 6.52
CA ASN A 286 -12.62 -7.79 7.13
C ASN A 286 -14.09 -8.13 6.78
N ASN A 287 -14.41 -9.38 6.41
CA ASN A 287 -15.72 -9.81 5.90
C ASN A 287 -16.26 -8.92 4.75
N CYS A 288 -15.36 -8.47 3.87
CA CYS A 288 -15.64 -7.51 2.80
C CYS A 288 -16.35 -6.23 3.29
N TYR A 289 -16.14 -5.84 4.56
CA TYR A 289 -16.88 -4.79 5.29
C TYR A 289 -18.42 -4.89 5.23
N ASN A 290 -18.99 -6.05 4.87
CA ASN A 290 -20.40 -6.25 4.50
C ASN A 290 -20.86 -5.42 3.28
N ARG A 291 -19.95 -5.17 2.34
CA ARG A 291 -20.10 -4.35 1.12
C ARG A 291 -19.63 -5.12 -0.13
N GLY A 292 -19.81 -6.43 -0.09
CA GLY A 292 -19.36 -7.38 -1.10
C GLY A 292 -19.69 -8.80 -0.68
N ARG A 293 -19.32 -9.76 -1.54
CA ARG A 293 -19.50 -11.19 -1.32
C ARG A 293 -18.14 -11.87 -1.32
N CYS A 294 -17.89 -12.66 -0.28
CA CYS A 294 -16.72 -13.50 -0.21
C CYS A 294 -16.86 -14.69 -1.18
N ILE A 295 -15.92 -14.86 -2.11
CA ILE A 295 -15.86 -15.97 -3.06
C ILE A 295 -14.41 -16.46 -3.10
N GLU A 296 -14.17 -17.73 -2.73
CA GLU A 296 -12.84 -18.35 -2.80
C GLU A 296 -11.72 -17.56 -2.07
N ASN A 297 -12.05 -16.94 -0.93
CA ASN A 297 -11.19 -16.04 -0.13
C ASN A 297 -10.87 -14.67 -0.75
N GLU A 298 -11.50 -14.32 -1.88
CA GLU A 298 -11.43 -12.99 -2.51
C GLU A 298 -12.76 -12.23 -2.30
N CYS A 299 -12.68 -10.93 -2.03
CA CYS A 299 -13.86 -10.08 -1.88
C CYS A 299 -14.34 -9.56 -3.24
N VAL A 300 -15.48 -10.06 -3.71
CA VAL A 300 -16.18 -9.49 -4.87
C VAL A 300 -17.08 -8.36 -4.37
N CYS A 301 -16.62 -7.13 -4.52
CA CYS A 301 -17.30 -5.95 -3.98
C CYS A 301 -18.63 -5.62 -4.65
N ASP A 302 -19.56 -5.07 -3.86
CA ASP A 302 -20.80 -4.49 -4.37
C ASP A 302 -20.50 -3.18 -5.14
N GLU A 303 -21.39 -2.78 -6.05
CA GLU A 303 -21.19 -1.57 -6.87
C GLU A 303 -20.92 -0.33 -6.00
N GLY A 304 -19.81 0.36 -6.28
CA GLY A 304 -19.33 1.50 -5.51
C GLY A 304 -18.21 1.19 -4.51
N PHE A 305 -17.74 -0.06 -4.40
CA PHE A 305 -16.64 -0.46 -3.50
C PHE A 305 -15.54 -1.27 -4.23
N THR A 306 -14.29 -1.16 -3.74
CA THR A 306 -13.10 -1.82 -4.28
C THR A 306 -12.05 -2.06 -3.19
N GLY A 307 -10.86 -2.54 -3.55
CA GLY A 307 -9.82 -3.01 -2.63
C GLY A 307 -10.03 -4.46 -2.17
N GLU A 308 -8.99 -5.07 -1.60
CA GLU A 308 -8.94 -6.50 -1.23
C GLU A 308 -10.00 -6.92 -0.21
N ASP A 309 -10.61 -5.97 0.50
CA ASP A 309 -11.65 -6.16 1.52
C ASP A 309 -12.89 -5.26 1.35
N CYS A 310 -13.07 -4.63 0.17
CA CYS A 310 -14.16 -3.68 -0.10
C CYS A 310 -14.25 -2.48 0.87
N SER A 311 -13.12 -2.12 1.51
CA SER A 311 -13.05 -0.92 2.36
C SER A 311 -12.99 0.38 1.55
N GLU A 312 -12.41 0.34 0.35
CA GLU A 312 -12.25 1.48 -0.55
C GLU A 312 -13.57 1.74 -1.29
N LEU A 313 -13.93 3.01 -1.50
CA LEU A 313 -15.04 3.34 -2.40
C LEU A 313 -14.50 3.54 -3.82
N ILE A 314 -15.24 3.02 -4.80
CA ILE A 314 -15.04 3.39 -6.21
C ILE A 314 -15.54 4.82 -6.36
N CYS A 315 -14.59 5.73 -6.43
CA CYS A 315 -14.79 7.09 -6.86
C CYS A 315 -14.68 7.10 -8.39
N PRO A 316 -15.60 7.75 -9.13
CA PRO A 316 -15.56 7.69 -10.58
C PRO A 316 -14.22 8.25 -11.08
N ASN A 317 -13.54 7.44 -11.90
CA ASN A 317 -12.18 7.69 -12.42
C ASN A 317 -11.12 8.12 -11.39
N ASP A 318 -11.26 7.70 -10.11
CA ASP A 318 -10.40 8.10 -8.98
C ASP A 318 -10.22 9.63 -8.86
N CYS A 319 -11.29 10.37 -9.17
CA CYS A 319 -11.29 11.83 -9.25
C CYS A 319 -10.18 12.41 -10.17
N PHE A 320 -9.66 11.62 -11.13
CA PHE A 320 -8.53 11.94 -12.01
C PHE A 320 -7.26 12.48 -11.33
N ASP A 321 -6.99 12.07 -10.07
CA ASP A 321 -5.94 12.65 -9.20
C ASP A 321 -6.10 14.18 -8.94
N ARG A 322 -7.31 14.73 -9.13
CA ARG A 322 -7.61 16.19 -9.11
C ARG A 322 -8.77 16.54 -8.18
N GLY A 323 -9.01 15.69 -7.20
CA GLY A 323 -10.08 15.85 -6.23
C GLY A 323 -9.94 14.89 -5.08
N ARG A 324 -10.48 15.27 -3.92
CA ARG A 324 -10.58 14.38 -2.77
C ARG A 324 -11.88 13.60 -2.85
N CYS A 325 -11.81 12.29 -2.96
CA CYS A 325 -13.01 11.48 -2.80
C CYS A 325 -13.49 11.45 -1.34
N VAL A 326 -14.79 11.69 -1.12
CA VAL A 326 -15.44 11.49 0.18
C VAL A 326 -16.80 10.82 -0.07
N ASN A 327 -16.95 9.59 0.43
CA ASN A 327 -18.21 8.83 0.38
C ASN A 327 -18.78 8.65 -1.05
N GLY A 328 -17.91 8.36 -2.03
CA GLY A 328 -18.30 8.07 -3.42
C GLY A 328 -18.59 9.33 -4.26
N THR A 329 -18.38 10.51 -3.69
CA THR A 329 -18.47 11.79 -4.40
C THR A 329 -17.07 12.41 -4.44
N CYS A 330 -16.63 12.83 -5.63
CA CYS A 330 -15.39 13.58 -5.78
C CYS A 330 -15.59 15.05 -5.39
N TYR A 331 -14.73 15.55 -4.50
CA TYR A 331 -14.65 16.97 -4.14
C TYR A 331 -13.44 17.56 -4.84
N CYS A 332 -13.69 18.20 -5.98
CA CYS A 332 -12.64 18.62 -6.90
C CYS A 332 -11.76 19.74 -6.34
N GLU A 333 -10.49 19.72 -6.76
CA GLU A 333 -9.54 20.79 -6.50
C GLU A 333 -9.89 22.04 -7.32
N GLU A 334 -9.35 23.20 -6.91
CA GLU A 334 -9.67 24.49 -7.51
C GLU A 334 -9.28 24.51 -9.01
N GLY A 335 -10.28 24.70 -9.88
CA GLY A 335 -10.10 24.59 -11.33
C GLY A 335 -10.68 23.31 -11.95
N PHE A 336 -11.21 22.37 -11.17
CA PHE A 336 -11.85 21.14 -11.66
C PHE A 336 -13.29 20.97 -11.16
N THR A 337 -14.12 20.29 -11.96
CA THR A 337 -15.57 20.08 -11.72
C THR A 337 -16.02 18.78 -12.41
N GLY A 338 -17.31 18.44 -12.29
CA GLY A 338 -17.88 17.17 -12.75
C GLY A 338 -17.91 16.11 -11.64
N GLU A 339 -18.59 14.99 -11.88
CA GLU A 339 -18.76 13.92 -10.87
C GLU A 339 -17.44 13.21 -10.53
N ASP A 340 -16.45 13.30 -11.43
CA ASP A 340 -15.12 12.67 -11.37
C ASP A 340 -13.95 13.67 -11.46
N CYS A 341 -14.21 14.97 -11.38
CA CYS A 341 -13.19 16.02 -11.54
C CYS A 341 -12.42 16.02 -12.87
N GLY A 342 -12.93 15.32 -13.89
CA GLY A 342 -12.35 15.30 -15.24
C GLY A 342 -12.59 16.58 -16.04
N GLU A 343 -13.57 17.40 -15.64
CA GLU A 343 -13.94 18.64 -16.33
C GLU A 343 -13.18 19.84 -15.74
N LEU A 344 -12.71 20.74 -16.61
CA LEU A 344 -12.07 22.00 -16.19
C LEU A 344 -13.15 23.05 -15.86
N THR A 345 -13.01 23.70 -14.71
CA THR A 345 -13.89 24.79 -14.28
C THR A 345 -13.58 26.06 -15.08
N CYS A 346 -14.48 26.43 -15.99
CA CYS A 346 -14.39 27.73 -16.65
C CYS A 346 -14.72 28.91 -15.70
N PRO A 347 -14.05 30.07 -15.83
CA PRO A 347 -14.33 31.27 -15.04
C PRO A 347 -15.83 31.63 -15.04
N ASN A 348 -16.41 31.75 -13.83
CA ASN A 348 -17.83 32.05 -13.57
C ASN A 348 -18.85 31.27 -14.44
N ASN A 349 -18.52 30.06 -14.88
CA ASN A 349 -19.32 29.27 -15.83
C ASN A 349 -19.73 30.07 -17.08
N CYS A 350 -18.82 30.92 -17.58
CA CYS A 350 -19.02 31.81 -18.73
C CYS A 350 -20.25 32.73 -18.62
N GLN A 351 -20.73 33.00 -17.40
CA GLN A 351 -21.93 33.82 -17.08
C GLN A 351 -23.23 33.40 -17.81
N GLY A 352 -23.27 32.21 -18.43
CA GLY A 352 -24.36 31.80 -19.33
C GLY A 352 -24.39 32.53 -20.68
N HIS A 353 -23.25 33.10 -21.09
CA HIS A 353 -23.05 33.85 -22.34
C HIS A 353 -21.84 33.33 -23.14
N GLY A 354 -21.56 32.03 -23.02
CA GLY A 354 -20.51 31.32 -23.75
C GLY A 354 -20.48 29.85 -23.39
N GLN A 355 -19.70 29.09 -24.16
CA GLN A 355 -19.47 27.66 -23.97
C GLN A 355 -18.07 27.42 -23.41
N CYS A 356 -17.94 26.50 -22.46
CA CYS A 356 -16.66 26.12 -21.87
C CYS A 356 -15.95 25.08 -22.76
N GLU A 357 -14.74 25.39 -23.25
CA GLU A 357 -13.87 24.46 -23.96
C GLU A 357 -12.47 24.46 -23.30
N GLU A 358 -11.98 23.30 -22.88
CA GLU A 358 -10.66 23.11 -22.23
C GLU A 358 -10.34 24.10 -21.08
N GLY A 359 -11.35 24.50 -20.30
CA GLY A 359 -11.20 25.44 -19.18
C GLY A 359 -11.19 26.92 -19.57
N GLN A 360 -11.41 27.24 -20.85
CA GLN A 360 -11.50 28.60 -21.37
C GLN A 360 -12.91 28.87 -21.93
N CYS A 361 -13.46 30.07 -21.66
CA CYS A 361 -14.76 30.45 -22.15
C CYS A 361 -14.72 30.94 -23.61
N VAL A 362 -15.46 30.26 -24.49
CA VAL A 362 -15.75 30.68 -25.86
C VAL A 362 -17.05 31.47 -25.85
N CYS A 363 -16.95 32.80 -25.90
CA CYS A 363 -18.11 33.68 -25.71
C CYS A 363 -19.06 33.74 -26.91
N ASP A 364 -20.37 33.81 -26.59
CA ASP A 364 -21.44 34.00 -27.56
C ASP A 364 -21.30 35.34 -28.32
N GLU A 365 -21.96 35.42 -29.47
CA GLU A 365 -21.94 36.61 -30.32
C GLU A 365 -22.49 37.84 -29.57
N GLY A 366 -21.63 38.86 -29.40
CA GLY A 366 -21.93 40.05 -28.59
C GLY A 366 -21.32 40.06 -27.18
N PHE A 367 -20.60 39.01 -26.76
CA PHE A 367 -19.92 38.94 -25.47
C PHE A 367 -18.39 38.74 -25.60
N ALA A 368 -17.65 39.08 -24.55
CA ALA A 368 -16.18 39.08 -24.48
C ALA A 368 -15.70 39.00 -23.02
N GLY A 369 -14.39 38.99 -22.80
CA GLY A 369 -13.77 38.82 -21.49
C GLY A 369 -13.54 37.34 -21.13
N ALA A 370 -12.76 37.09 -20.07
CA ALA A 370 -12.32 35.74 -19.70
C ALA A 370 -13.44 34.82 -19.18
N ASP A 371 -14.55 35.40 -18.72
CA ASP A 371 -15.76 34.72 -18.24
C ASP A 371 -17.02 35.12 -19.04
N CYS A 372 -16.85 35.75 -20.21
CA CYS A 372 -17.94 36.29 -21.04
C CYS A 372 -18.87 37.33 -20.37
N SER A 373 -18.43 37.95 -19.26
CA SER A 373 -19.20 39.02 -18.60
C SER A 373 -19.24 40.35 -19.36
N GLU A 374 -18.30 40.59 -20.28
CA GLU A 374 -18.19 41.86 -21.00
C GLU A 374 -19.08 41.85 -22.25
N LYS A 375 -19.81 42.95 -22.50
CA LYS A 375 -20.54 43.11 -23.77
C LYS A 375 -19.65 43.75 -24.83
N ARG A 376 -19.50 43.05 -25.95
CA ARG A 376 -18.76 43.50 -27.14
C ARG A 376 -19.53 44.64 -27.82
N CYS A 377 -18.91 45.80 -27.95
CA CYS A 377 -19.51 46.92 -28.69
C CYS A 377 -19.39 46.74 -30.22
N PRO A 378 -20.29 47.34 -31.02
CA PRO A 378 -20.21 47.32 -32.48
C PRO A 378 -18.88 47.89 -32.98
N GLU A 379 -18.15 47.11 -33.79
CA GLU A 379 -16.84 47.46 -34.40
C GLU A 379 -15.83 48.12 -33.42
N ASP A 380 -15.85 47.72 -32.14
CA ASP A 380 -15.06 48.33 -31.05
C ASP A 380 -15.12 49.87 -31.02
N CYS A 381 -16.31 50.42 -31.32
CA CYS A 381 -16.57 51.86 -31.44
C CYS A 381 -15.64 52.57 -32.45
N HIS A 382 -15.13 51.84 -33.46
CA HIS A 382 -14.09 52.29 -34.40
C HIS A 382 -12.82 52.88 -33.74
N HIS A 383 -12.59 52.56 -32.46
CA HIS A 383 -11.62 53.21 -31.57
C HIS A 383 -11.77 54.74 -31.46
N ARG A 384 -13.01 55.24 -31.54
CA ARG A 384 -13.41 56.68 -31.50
C ARG A 384 -14.55 56.94 -30.51
N GLY A 385 -14.51 56.20 -29.41
CA GLY A 385 -15.48 56.26 -28.34
C GLY A 385 -15.19 55.18 -27.30
N ARG A 386 -15.90 55.28 -26.18
CA ARG A 386 -15.82 54.32 -25.09
C ARG A 386 -16.97 53.32 -25.17
N CYS A 387 -16.65 52.02 -25.10
CA CYS A 387 -17.66 50.98 -24.94
C CYS A 387 -18.23 51.02 -23.50
N VAL A 388 -19.55 51.18 -23.37
CA VAL A 388 -20.27 51.18 -22.09
C VAL A 388 -21.49 50.26 -22.22
N ASN A 389 -21.45 49.10 -21.53
CA ASN A 389 -22.53 48.10 -21.50
C ASN A 389 -23.00 47.60 -22.90
N GLY A 390 -22.11 47.54 -23.89
CA GLY A 390 -22.43 47.13 -25.27
C GLY A 390 -22.98 48.25 -26.16
N GLN A 391 -22.95 49.50 -25.70
CA GLN A 391 -23.26 50.68 -26.50
C GLN A 391 -22.04 51.62 -26.52
N CYS A 392 -21.77 52.25 -27.67
CA CYS A 392 -20.67 53.20 -27.79
C CYS A 392 -21.07 54.61 -27.32
N GLU A 393 -20.24 55.19 -26.47
CA GLU A 393 -20.24 56.61 -26.11
C GLU A 393 -19.14 57.28 -26.94
N CYS A 394 -19.52 58.01 -27.99
CA CYS A 394 -18.56 58.51 -28.98
C CYS A 394 -17.73 59.71 -28.48
N ASP A 395 -16.48 59.77 -28.95
CA ASP A 395 -15.60 60.92 -28.74
C ASP A 395 -16.11 62.16 -29.51
N ASP A 396 -15.76 63.36 -29.02
CA ASP A 396 -16.20 64.63 -29.62
C ASP A 396 -15.92 64.70 -31.13
N GLY A 397 -16.98 64.96 -31.91
CA GLY A 397 -16.93 64.99 -33.37
C GLY A 397 -17.35 63.69 -34.06
N PHE A 398 -17.62 62.61 -33.31
CA PHE A 398 -18.14 61.35 -33.82
C PHE A 398 -19.55 61.04 -33.33
N THR A 399 -20.31 60.30 -34.12
CA THR A 399 -21.70 59.90 -33.86
C THR A 399 -22.00 58.56 -34.56
N GLY A 400 -23.20 58.01 -34.35
CA GLY A 400 -23.59 56.70 -34.85
C GLY A 400 -23.55 55.62 -33.74
N ALA A 401 -23.99 54.41 -34.06
CA ALA A 401 -24.08 53.32 -33.07
C ALA A 401 -22.71 52.67 -32.75
N ASP A 402 -21.74 52.89 -33.62
CA ASP A 402 -20.37 52.35 -33.65
C ASP A 402 -19.31 53.47 -33.76
N CYS A 403 -19.72 54.74 -33.59
CA CYS A 403 -18.91 55.95 -33.75
C CYS A 403 -18.21 56.12 -35.11
N GLY A 404 -18.74 55.49 -36.18
CA GLY A 404 -18.20 55.61 -37.53
C GLY A 404 -18.49 56.95 -38.23
N ASP A 405 -19.56 57.66 -37.84
CA ASP A 405 -20.03 58.86 -38.53
C ASP A 405 -19.40 60.15 -37.97
N LEU A 406 -19.09 61.12 -38.84
CA LEU A 406 -18.59 62.45 -38.46
C LEU A 406 -19.72 63.44 -38.20
N GLN A 407 -19.69 64.13 -37.06
CA GLN A 407 -20.67 65.14 -36.66
C GLN A 407 -20.41 66.47 -37.39
N CYS A 408 -21.41 67.01 -38.11
CA CYS A 408 -21.30 68.30 -38.79
C CYS A 408 -21.64 69.50 -37.89
N PRO A 409 -20.94 70.65 -38.03
CA PRO A 409 -21.20 71.87 -37.25
C PRO A 409 -22.67 72.32 -37.28
N ASN A 410 -23.29 72.43 -36.10
CA ASN A 410 -24.70 72.84 -35.88
C ASN A 410 -25.75 72.20 -36.82
N GLY A 411 -25.50 70.99 -37.34
CA GLY A 411 -26.37 70.37 -38.34
C GLY A 411 -26.55 71.21 -39.62
N CYS A 412 -25.55 72.01 -39.99
CA CYS A 412 -25.57 72.98 -41.09
C CYS A 412 -26.69 74.03 -40.98
N SER A 413 -27.12 74.35 -39.75
CA SER A 413 -28.14 75.36 -39.41
C SER A 413 -29.49 75.23 -40.15
N GLY A 414 -29.76 74.08 -40.77
CA GLY A 414 -30.92 73.89 -41.65
C GLY A 414 -30.82 74.59 -43.03
N HIS A 415 -29.65 75.08 -43.42
CA HIS A 415 -29.38 75.82 -44.66
C HIS A 415 -28.21 75.23 -45.47
N GLY A 416 -28.03 73.91 -45.38
CA GLY A 416 -27.04 73.17 -46.15
C GLY A 416 -27.10 71.66 -45.89
N ARG A 417 -26.25 70.92 -46.60
CA ARG A 417 -26.11 69.46 -46.49
C ARG A 417 -24.76 69.08 -45.89
N CYS A 418 -24.79 68.24 -44.85
CA CYS A 418 -23.61 67.61 -44.27
C CYS A 418 -23.00 66.58 -45.23
N VAL A 419 -21.69 66.67 -45.48
CA VAL A 419 -20.89 65.71 -46.26
C VAL A 419 -19.53 65.55 -45.59
N ASN A 420 -19.22 64.35 -45.09
CA ASN A 420 -17.93 64.01 -44.45
C ASN A 420 -17.49 65.00 -43.33
N GLY A 421 -18.42 65.41 -42.47
CA GLY A 421 -18.14 66.37 -41.37
C GLY A 421 -18.13 67.85 -41.77
N GLN A 422 -18.24 68.18 -43.07
CA GLN A 422 -18.30 69.56 -43.56
C GLN A 422 -19.68 69.91 -44.13
N CYS A 423 -20.14 71.14 -43.91
CA CYS A 423 -21.40 71.63 -44.45
C CYS A 423 -21.23 72.26 -45.85
N VAL A 424 -22.09 71.83 -46.78
CA VAL A 424 -22.23 72.44 -48.12
C VAL A 424 -23.49 73.29 -48.11
N CYS A 425 -23.35 74.61 -48.21
CA CYS A 425 -24.45 75.56 -47.99
C CYS A 425 -25.36 75.78 -49.21
N ASP A 426 -26.63 76.06 -48.92
CA ASP A 426 -27.64 76.40 -49.92
C ASP A 426 -27.43 77.82 -50.49
N GLU A 427 -27.98 78.08 -51.68
CA GLU A 427 -27.72 79.32 -52.42
C GLU A 427 -28.15 80.58 -51.64
N GLY A 428 -27.19 81.46 -51.38
CA GLY A 428 -27.36 82.69 -50.58
C GLY A 428 -26.78 82.60 -49.17
N TYR A 429 -26.45 81.39 -48.70
CA TYR A 429 -25.84 81.13 -47.39
C TYR A 429 -24.35 80.75 -47.49
N THR A 430 -23.61 80.97 -46.42
CA THR A 430 -22.17 80.70 -46.30
C THR A 430 -21.75 80.54 -44.82
N GLY A 431 -20.46 80.30 -44.57
CA GLY A 431 -19.91 79.94 -43.26
C GLY A 431 -19.87 78.42 -43.01
N GLU A 432 -19.10 77.98 -42.02
CA GLU A 432 -18.81 76.55 -41.76
C GLU A 432 -20.03 75.72 -41.31
N ASP A 433 -21.06 76.39 -40.78
CA ASP A 433 -22.36 75.82 -40.41
C ASP A 433 -23.53 76.41 -41.22
N CYS A 434 -23.24 77.12 -42.31
CA CYS A 434 -24.22 77.76 -43.21
C CYS A 434 -25.14 78.82 -42.58
N SER A 435 -24.76 79.40 -41.43
CA SER A 435 -25.56 80.41 -40.72
C SER A 435 -25.53 81.83 -41.32
N GLN A 436 -24.65 82.14 -42.29
CA GLN A 436 -24.36 83.53 -42.72
C GLN A 436 -24.96 83.85 -44.10
N GLN A 437 -25.52 85.05 -44.31
CA GLN A 437 -26.09 85.48 -45.60
C GLN A 437 -25.11 86.33 -46.44
N ARG A 438 -25.08 86.12 -47.76
CA ARG A 438 -24.10 86.71 -48.69
C ARG A 438 -24.37 88.18 -49.05
N CYS A 439 -23.33 89.03 -49.03
CA CYS A 439 -23.45 90.49 -49.20
C CYS A 439 -22.69 91.10 -50.41
N PRO A 440 -22.99 92.34 -50.84
CA PRO A 440 -22.36 92.97 -52.01
C PRO A 440 -20.86 93.24 -51.78
N ASN A 441 -19.99 92.62 -52.59
CA ASN A 441 -18.52 92.70 -52.49
C ASN A 441 -17.97 92.45 -51.07
N ASP A 442 -18.72 91.74 -50.23
CA ASP A 442 -18.47 91.56 -48.79
C ASP A 442 -18.10 92.86 -48.05
N CYS A 443 -18.70 93.99 -48.46
CA CYS A 443 -18.40 95.32 -47.92
C CYS A 443 -16.90 95.70 -47.97
N HIS A 444 -16.16 95.14 -48.95
CA HIS A 444 -14.70 95.20 -49.04
C HIS A 444 -13.95 94.82 -47.75
N ASN A 445 -14.59 94.05 -46.87
CA ASN A 445 -14.14 93.71 -45.52
C ASN A 445 -13.81 94.94 -44.66
N ARG A 446 -14.50 96.07 -44.87
CA ARG A 446 -14.28 97.39 -44.21
C ARG A 446 -15.58 97.96 -43.64
N GLY A 447 -16.47 97.06 -43.23
CA GLY A 447 -17.82 97.38 -42.82
C GLY A 447 -18.62 96.12 -42.54
N ARG A 448 -19.52 96.19 -41.56
CA ARG A 448 -20.40 95.08 -41.22
C ARG A 448 -21.58 95.02 -42.18
N CYS A 449 -21.84 93.85 -42.76
CA CYS A 449 -23.10 93.62 -43.47
C CYS A 449 -24.26 93.42 -42.48
N VAL A 450 -25.36 94.16 -42.69
CA VAL A 450 -26.61 94.04 -41.94
C VAL A 450 -27.76 94.09 -42.95
N GLN A 451 -28.58 93.04 -42.99
CA GLN A 451 -29.73 92.92 -43.90
C GLN A 451 -29.38 93.18 -45.39
N GLY A 452 -28.23 92.68 -45.85
CA GLY A 452 -27.77 92.84 -47.24
C GLY A 452 -27.24 94.23 -47.61
N LYS A 453 -27.05 95.14 -46.64
CA LYS A 453 -26.39 96.45 -46.80
C LYS A 453 -25.14 96.56 -45.95
N CYS A 454 -24.16 97.32 -46.44
CA CYS A 454 -22.91 97.57 -45.75
C CYS A 454 -23.00 98.80 -44.83
N ILE A 455 -22.54 98.64 -43.59
CA ILE A 455 -22.33 99.72 -42.61
C ILE A 455 -20.82 99.85 -42.40
N CYS A 456 -20.21 100.91 -42.94
CA CYS A 456 -18.76 101.04 -42.99
C CYS A 456 -18.13 101.31 -41.63
N GLU A 457 -16.94 100.75 -41.44
CA GLU A 457 -16.13 100.91 -40.24
C GLU A 457 -15.46 102.29 -40.19
N GLN A 458 -15.07 102.69 -38.99
CA GLN A 458 -14.50 104.01 -38.73
C GLN A 458 -13.17 104.17 -39.50
N GLY A 459 -13.07 105.21 -40.33
CA GLY A 459 -11.99 105.34 -41.31
C GLY A 459 -12.41 105.05 -42.75
N PHE A 460 -13.58 104.45 -42.98
CA PHE A 460 -14.07 104.11 -44.32
C PHE A 460 -15.45 104.71 -44.65
N LYS A 461 -15.72 104.95 -45.94
CA LYS A 461 -17.00 105.43 -46.46
C LYS A 461 -17.24 104.90 -47.88
N GLY A 462 -18.41 105.22 -48.45
CA GLY A 462 -18.86 104.71 -49.76
C GLY A 462 -19.99 103.68 -49.62
N PHE A 463 -20.53 103.19 -50.74
CA PHE A 463 -21.67 102.26 -50.74
C PHE A 463 -21.28 100.80 -50.44
N ASP A 464 -20.02 100.46 -50.65
CA ASP A 464 -19.37 99.16 -50.36
C ASP A 464 -18.05 99.34 -49.57
N CYS A 465 -17.92 100.46 -48.86
CA CYS A 465 -16.84 100.80 -47.93
C CYS A 465 -15.43 100.90 -48.54
N SER A 466 -15.35 101.31 -49.81
CA SER A 466 -14.11 101.40 -50.59
C SER A 466 -13.31 102.72 -50.46
N GLU A 467 -13.82 103.77 -49.81
CA GLU A 467 -13.15 105.09 -49.68
C GLU A 467 -12.53 105.30 -48.27
N MET A 468 -11.32 105.88 -48.18
CA MET A 468 -10.55 106.01 -46.91
C MET A 468 -10.52 107.42 -46.27
N SER A 469 -10.32 107.44 -44.95
CA SER A 469 -10.12 108.59 -44.05
C SER A 469 -8.98 108.29 -43.06
N CYS A 470 -8.19 109.29 -42.68
CA CYS A 470 -6.97 109.08 -41.86
C CYS A 470 -7.25 109.00 -40.35
N PRO A 471 -6.53 108.16 -39.58
CA PRO A 471 -6.66 108.12 -38.12
C PRO A 471 -6.04 109.37 -37.46
N ASN A 472 -6.80 109.99 -36.56
CA ASN A 472 -6.39 111.08 -35.63
C ASN A 472 -5.59 112.27 -36.23
N ASP A 473 -5.68 112.50 -37.55
CA ASP A 473 -4.84 113.45 -38.30
C ASP A 473 -3.33 113.27 -38.02
N CYS A 474 -2.89 112.01 -37.87
CA CYS A 474 -1.50 111.62 -37.58
C CYS A 474 -0.90 112.26 -36.31
N HIS A 475 -1.77 112.62 -35.35
CA HIS A 475 -1.45 113.27 -34.07
C HIS A 475 -0.56 114.53 -34.15
N GLY A 476 -0.31 115.08 -35.35
CA GLY A 476 0.65 116.16 -35.59
C GLY A 476 2.13 115.74 -35.73
N HIS A 477 2.43 114.44 -35.73
CA HIS A 477 3.78 113.86 -35.81
C HIS A 477 4.03 113.04 -37.09
N GLY A 478 3.29 113.36 -38.15
CA GLY A 478 3.39 112.71 -39.44
C GLY A 478 2.47 113.32 -40.50
N ARG A 479 2.48 112.72 -41.70
CA ARG A 479 1.69 113.17 -42.87
C ARG A 479 0.79 112.05 -43.39
N CYS A 480 -0.52 112.31 -43.53
CA CYS A 480 -1.41 111.32 -44.12
C CYS A 480 -1.27 111.22 -45.65
N VAL A 481 -1.18 109.99 -46.16
CA VAL A 481 -1.25 109.64 -47.58
C VAL A 481 -2.11 108.37 -47.72
N ASN A 482 -3.17 108.42 -48.52
CA ASN A 482 -4.07 107.29 -48.80
C ASN A 482 -4.65 106.57 -47.56
N GLY A 483 -4.92 107.31 -46.48
CA GLY A 483 -5.48 106.76 -45.23
C GLY A 483 -4.45 106.31 -44.18
N MET A 484 -3.15 106.28 -44.51
CA MET A 484 -2.07 105.94 -43.58
C MET A 484 -1.23 107.16 -43.23
N CYS A 485 -0.73 107.22 -42.01
CA CYS A 485 0.21 108.24 -41.56
C CYS A 485 1.67 107.82 -41.79
N ILE A 486 2.47 108.74 -42.32
CA ILE A 486 3.92 108.59 -42.46
C ILE A 486 4.58 109.41 -41.34
N CYS A 487 5.26 108.74 -40.42
CA CYS A 487 5.75 109.33 -39.16
C CYS A 487 7.19 109.87 -39.24
N ASP A 488 7.49 110.83 -38.38
CA ASP A 488 8.85 111.37 -38.20
C ASP A 488 9.80 110.34 -37.54
N ASP A 489 11.13 110.52 -37.69
CA ASP A 489 12.14 109.47 -37.48
C ASP A 489 12.15 108.80 -36.09
N ASP A 490 11.83 109.53 -35.02
CA ASP A 490 11.80 109.01 -33.65
C ASP A 490 10.49 108.27 -33.29
N TYR A 491 9.46 108.41 -34.15
CA TYR A 491 8.10 107.92 -33.92
C TYR A 491 7.74 106.75 -34.84
N THR A 492 6.71 106.01 -34.44
CA THR A 492 6.11 104.87 -35.14
C THR A 492 4.64 104.69 -34.73
N GLY A 493 3.95 103.71 -35.31
CA GLY A 493 2.52 103.46 -35.12
C GLY A 493 1.63 104.14 -36.17
N GLU A 494 0.40 103.65 -36.34
CA GLU A 494 -0.48 104.00 -37.48
C GLU A 494 -0.99 105.44 -37.48
N ASP A 495 -0.95 106.13 -36.34
CA ASP A 495 -1.22 107.56 -36.20
C ASP A 495 -0.03 108.36 -35.62
N CYS A 496 1.19 107.78 -35.64
CA CYS A 496 2.45 108.40 -35.24
C CYS A 496 2.58 108.77 -33.75
N ARG A 497 2.02 107.94 -32.87
CA ARG A 497 1.98 108.16 -31.42
C ARG A 497 3.19 107.65 -30.64
N ASP A 498 3.83 106.55 -31.08
CA ASP A 498 4.68 105.72 -30.21
C ASP A 498 6.18 105.86 -30.52
N LEU A 499 7.05 105.64 -29.53
CA LEU A 499 8.51 105.71 -29.66
C LEU A 499 9.12 104.34 -30.08
N ARG A 500 10.18 104.33 -30.89
CA ARG A 500 10.78 103.08 -31.42
C ARG A 500 11.60 102.29 -30.38
N CYS A 501 11.60 100.96 -30.52
CA CYS A 501 12.19 100.01 -29.55
C CYS A 501 13.25 99.05 -30.15
N PRO A 502 14.16 98.48 -29.33
CA PRO A 502 15.24 97.61 -29.82
C PRO A 502 14.72 96.36 -30.55
N ARG A 503 15.06 96.24 -31.84
CA ARG A 503 14.67 95.14 -32.75
C ARG A 503 13.19 94.72 -32.68
N ASP A 504 12.30 95.65 -32.35
CA ASP A 504 10.86 95.40 -32.19
C ASP A 504 10.57 94.22 -31.23
N CYS A 505 11.37 94.09 -30.17
CA CYS A 505 11.33 93.00 -29.20
C CYS A 505 11.33 91.59 -29.84
N SER A 506 11.99 91.46 -31.00
CA SER A 506 12.03 90.25 -31.83
C SER A 506 10.66 89.63 -32.15
N GLN A 507 9.57 90.41 -32.05
CA GLN A 507 8.17 89.97 -32.13
C GLN A 507 7.78 88.89 -31.09
N ARG A 508 8.44 88.89 -29.92
CA ARG A 508 8.25 87.91 -28.82
C ARG A 508 8.19 88.58 -27.44
N GLY A 509 7.64 89.78 -27.44
CA GLY A 509 7.62 90.68 -26.31
C GLY A 509 6.92 91.98 -26.65
N ARG A 510 6.38 92.64 -25.63
CA ARG A 510 5.75 93.95 -25.74
C ARG A 510 6.75 95.04 -25.41
N CYS A 511 6.86 96.06 -26.26
CA CYS A 511 7.59 97.26 -25.88
C CYS A 511 6.77 98.16 -24.93
N VAL A 512 7.43 98.66 -23.89
CA VAL A 512 6.93 99.70 -22.97
C VAL A 512 8.07 100.69 -22.75
N ASP A 513 7.84 101.98 -23.06
CA ASP A 513 8.79 103.09 -22.87
C ASP A 513 10.23 102.82 -23.38
N GLY A 514 10.35 102.14 -24.53
CA GLY A 514 11.64 101.83 -25.16
C GLY A 514 12.34 100.58 -24.62
N GLN A 515 11.74 99.84 -23.67
CA GLN A 515 12.22 98.57 -23.15
C GLN A 515 11.29 97.41 -23.53
N CYS A 516 11.86 96.23 -23.75
CA CYS A 516 11.12 95.03 -24.11
C CYS A 516 10.75 94.20 -22.88
N ILE A 517 9.47 93.87 -22.74
CA ILE A 517 8.94 92.90 -21.77
C ILE A 517 8.61 91.63 -22.53
N CYS A 518 9.35 90.55 -22.29
CA CYS A 518 9.25 89.32 -23.08
C CYS A 518 8.00 88.49 -22.74
N GLU A 519 7.53 87.75 -23.74
CA GLU A 519 6.46 86.76 -23.58
C GLU A 519 6.98 85.49 -22.90
N ASP A 520 6.09 84.73 -22.24
CA ASP A 520 6.45 83.48 -21.58
C ASP A 520 7.13 82.51 -22.55
N GLY A 521 8.34 82.06 -22.22
CA GLY A 521 9.21 81.29 -23.11
C GLY A 521 10.39 82.08 -23.68
N PHE A 522 10.46 83.41 -23.49
CA PHE A 522 11.51 84.27 -24.03
C PHE A 522 12.18 85.19 -23.01
N THR A 523 13.44 85.53 -23.26
CA THR A 523 14.27 86.40 -22.41
C THR A 523 15.32 87.17 -23.22
N GLY A 524 16.12 87.99 -22.54
CA GLY A 524 17.11 88.89 -23.12
C GLY A 524 16.55 90.30 -23.44
N PRO A 525 17.42 91.27 -23.74
CA PRO A 525 17.06 92.71 -23.84
C PRO A 525 16.14 93.05 -25.02
N ASP A 526 15.99 92.14 -25.98
CA ASP A 526 15.08 92.23 -27.13
C ASP A 526 14.36 90.90 -27.39
N CYS A 527 14.19 90.06 -26.36
CA CYS A 527 13.38 88.84 -26.36
C CYS A 527 13.76 87.78 -27.42
N ALA A 528 15.03 87.79 -27.87
CA ALA A 528 15.54 86.87 -28.86
C ALA A 528 15.94 85.47 -28.31
N GLU A 529 16.06 85.31 -26.99
CA GLU A 529 16.57 84.09 -26.35
C GLU A 529 15.42 83.24 -25.78
N LEU A 530 15.45 81.92 -25.96
CA LEU A 530 14.46 81.03 -25.32
C LEU A 530 14.78 80.85 -23.81
N SER A 531 13.80 81.06 -22.95
CA SER A 531 13.89 80.66 -21.53
C SER A 531 13.64 79.15 -21.38
N CYS A 532 14.50 78.45 -20.64
CA CYS A 532 14.24 77.04 -20.31
C CYS A 532 13.17 76.89 -19.22
N PRO A 533 12.39 75.78 -19.23
CA PRO A 533 11.43 75.47 -18.17
C PRO A 533 12.10 75.45 -16.79
N ASN A 534 11.53 76.19 -15.84
CA ASN A 534 11.93 76.22 -14.42
C ASN A 534 13.43 76.47 -14.17
N ASP A 535 14.14 77.15 -15.09
CA ASP A 535 15.61 77.30 -15.08
C ASP A 535 16.37 75.98 -14.87
N CYS A 536 15.85 74.89 -15.44
CA CYS A 536 16.37 73.53 -15.26
C CYS A 536 16.52 73.11 -13.77
N TYR A 537 15.69 73.69 -12.88
CA TYR A 537 15.76 73.59 -11.42
C TYR A 537 17.14 73.94 -10.80
N GLY A 538 18.00 74.66 -11.53
CA GLY A 538 19.41 74.87 -11.13
C GLY A 538 20.26 73.60 -11.17
N HIS A 539 19.78 72.52 -11.80
CA HIS A 539 20.40 71.21 -11.91
C HIS A 539 20.76 70.84 -13.36
N GLY A 540 20.70 71.81 -14.27
CA GLY A 540 21.16 71.65 -15.65
C GLY A 540 21.50 72.99 -16.31
N ARG A 541 22.12 72.91 -17.48
CA ARG A 541 22.42 74.06 -18.33
C ARG A 541 21.36 74.22 -19.41
N CYS A 542 20.77 75.41 -19.50
CA CYS A 542 19.89 75.77 -20.61
C CYS A 542 20.67 75.91 -21.93
N VAL A 543 20.21 75.25 -22.99
CA VAL A 543 20.72 75.38 -24.37
C VAL A 543 19.53 75.35 -25.33
N ASN A 544 19.26 76.45 -26.04
CA ASN A 544 18.17 76.59 -27.01
C ASN A 544 16.78 76.18 -26.49
N GLY A 545 16.46 76.48 -25.23
CA GLY A 545 15.19 76.10 -24.58
C GLY A 545 15.12 74.65 -24.08
N GLN A 546 16.17 73.85 -24.24
CA GLN A 546 16.28 72.50 -23.69
C GLN A 546 17.30 72.45 -22.55
N CYS A 547 16.98 71.72 -21.48
CA CYS A 547 17.86 71.52 -20.35
C CYS A 547 18.84 70.36 -20.59
N ILE A 548 20.13 70.59 -20.32
CA ILE A 548 21.18 69.56 -20.29
C ILE A 548 21.59 69.34 -18.83
N CYS A 549 21.20 68.21 -18.25
CA CYS A 549 21.34 67.97 -16.82
C CYS A 549 22.78 67.75 -16.36
N HIS A 550 23.09 68.19 -15.14
CA HIS A 550 24.34 67.90 -14.46
C HIS A 550 24.38 66.44 -13.97
N GLU A 551 25.58 65.95 -13.62
CA GLU A 551 25.72 64.58 -13.10
C GLU A 551 24.86 64.37 -11.85
N GLY A 552 24.23 63.20 -11.76
CA GLY A 552 23.22 62.88 -10.74
C GLY A 552 21.79 63.27 -11.10
N PHE A 553 21.54 64.05 -12.17
CA PHE A 553 20.20 64.49 -12.58
C PHE A 553 19.83 64.06 -14.01
N THR A 554 18.53 63.89 -14.25
CA THR A 554 17.91 63.38 -15.49
C THR A 554 16.52 64.00 -15.69
N GLY A 555 15.79 63.59 -16.72
CA GLY A 555 14.48 64.16 -17.07
C GLY A 555 14.60 65.41 -17.94
N LYS A 556 13.46 65.89 -18.49
CA LYS A 556 13.44 67.03 -19.45
C LYS A 556 13.72 68.39 -18.80
N GLU A 557 13.48 68.51 -17.50
CA GLU A 557 13.68 69.73 -16.70
C GLU A 557 14.80 69.59 -15.66
N CYS A 558 15.51 68.45 -15.64
CA CYS A 558 16.58 68.14 -14.67
C CYS A 558 16.16 68.08 -13.20
N ASN A 559 14.87 67.85 -12.95
CA ASN A 559 14.26 67.67 -11.63
C ASN A 559 14.35 66.22 -11.09
N GLU A 560 14.59 65.23 -11.95
CA GLU A 560 14.69 63.82 -11.56
C GLU A 560 16.14 63.47 -11.17
N LYS A 561 16.34 62.75 -10.07
CA LYS A 561 17.66 62.19 -9.74
C LYS A 561 17.89 60.87 -10.50
N ARG A 562 19.10 60.68 -11.02
CA ARG A 562 19.51 59.45 -11.73
C ARG A 562 19.87 58.36 -10.72
N CYS A 563 19.12 57.26 -10.73
CA CYS A 563 19.48 56.07 -9.93
C CYS A 563 20.65 55.28 -10.53
N PRO A 564 21.43 54.54 -9.70
CA PRO A 564 22.45 53.61 -10.15
C PRO A 564 21.91 52.55 -11.10
N SER A 565 22.59 52.33 -12.24
CA SER A 565 22.30 51.29 -13.24
C SER A 565 20.84 51.16 -13.70
N ASP A 566 20.03 52.23 -13.58
CA ASP A 566 18.56 52.21 -13.75
C ASP A 566 17.87 51.08 -12.95
N CYS A 567 18.39 50.83 -11.74
CA CYS A 567 17.99 49.73 -10.86
C CYS A 567 18.00 48.35 -11.53
N HIS A 568 18.81 48.15 -12.59
CA HIS A 568 18.84 46.97 -13.46
C HIS A 568 17.47 46.56 -14.04
N GLY A 569 16.48 47.46 -14.04
CA GLY A 569 15.07 47.12 -14.34
C GLY A 569 14.39 46.22 -13.28
N GLN A 570 15.04 45.98 -12.15
CA GLN A 570 14.58 45.12 -11.03
C GLN A 570 14.20 45.94 -9.79
N GLY A 571 13.86 47.22 -9.97
CA GLY A 571 13.41 48.10 -8.90
C GLY A 571 12.86 49.42 -9.41
N ARG A 572 12.30 50.21 -8.50
CA ARG A 572 11.82 51.58 -8.71
C ARG A 572 12.85 52.58 -8.19
N CYS A 573 13.11 53.63 -8.94
CA CYS A 573 13.94 54.74 -8.49
C CYS A 573 13.14 55.71 -7.60
N GLU A 574 13.57 55.91 -6.35
CA GLU A 574 13.05 56.97 -5.47
C GLU A 574 14.21 57.82 -4.94
N ASP A 575 14.15 59.12 -5.21
CA ASP A 575 15.11 60.11 -4.69
C ASP A 575 16.61 59.84 -4.97
N GLY A 576 16.91 59.05 -6.00
CA GLY A 576 18.26 58.63 -6.39
C GLY A 576 18.72 57.28 -5.77
N GLN A 577 17.85 56.63 -5.00
CA GLN A 577 18.04 55.30 -4.44
C GLN A 577 17.12 54.28 -5.12
N CYS A 578 17.61 53.07 -5.35
CA CYS A 578 16.78 51.98 -5.87
C CYS A 578 16.02 51.28 -4.75
N ILE A 579 14.71 51.13 -4.92
CA ILE A 579 13.85 50.25 -4.14
C ILE A 579 13.63 48.99 -4.97
N CYS A 580 14.24 47.88 -4.55
CA CYS A 580 14.22 46.64 -5.32
C CYS A 580 12.87 45.93 -5.25
N TYR A 581 12.52 45.27 -6.36
CA TYR A 581 11.40 44.32 -6.38
C TYR A 581 11.76 43.06 -5.60
N GLU A 582 10.73 42.30 -5.23
CA GLU A 582 10.88 41.06 -4.46
C GLU A 582 11.83 40.07 -5.17
N GLY A 583 12.75 39.47 -4.40
CA GLY A 583 13.81 38.63 -4.94
C GLY A 583 15.11 39.36 -5.31
N PHE A 584 15.18 40.69 -5.19
CA PHE A 584 16.37 41.49 -5.54
C PHE A 584 16.83 42.40 -4.39
N THR A 585 18.14 42.70 -4.39
CA THR A 585 18.83 43.50 -3.36
C THR A 585 20.08 44.19 -3.92
N GLY A 586 20.75 44.98 -3.11
CA GLY A 586 21.90 45.82 -3.48
C GLY A 586 21.51 47.23 -3.94
N LEU A 587 22.52 48.11 -4.06
CA LEU A 587 22.33 49.55 -4.33
C LEU A 587 21.67 49.87 -5.67
N ASP A 588 21.71 48.93 -6.62
CA ASP A 588 21.19 49.04 -7.97
C ASP A 588 20.35 47.81 -8.39
N CYS A 589 19.88 47.04 -7.39
CA CYS A 589 19.08 45.82 -7.55
C CYS A 589 19.67 44.72 -8.46
N GLY A 590 20.97 44.79 -8.77
CA GLY A 590 21.66 43.78 -9.59
C GLY A 590 21.92 42.44 -8.90
N GLN A 591 21.62 42.31 -7.60
CA GLN A 591 21.87 41.09 -6.81
C GLN A 591 20.55 40.40 -6.47
N ARG A 592 20.50 39.06 -6.52
CA ARG A 592 19.34 38.30 -6.01
C ARG A 592 19.41 38.18 -4.50
N SER A 593 18.32 38.46 -3.81
CA SER A 593 18.19 38.22 -2.36
C SER A 593 18.08 36.72 -2.10
N CYS A 594 18.72 36.22 -1.04
CA CYS A 594 18.49 34.86 -0.56
C CYS A 594 17.37 34.82 0.48
N THR A 595 16.63 33.72 0.50
CA THR A 595 15.57 33.43 1.49
C THR A 595 16.12 33.60 2.91
N ASN A 596 15.43 34.40 3.74
CA ASN A 596 15.76 34.72 5.14
C ASN A 596 17.24 35.10 5.41
N ASP A 597 17.94 35.67 4.42
CA ASP A 597 19.40 35.93 4.48
C ASP A 597 20.21 34.70 4.95
N CYS A 598 19.82 33.52 4.43
CA CYS A 598 20.36 32.22 4.79
C CYS A 598 20.34 31.93 6.30
N SER A 599 19.36 32.48 7.03
CA SER A 599 19.21 32.37 8.48
C SER A 599 20.42 32.83 9.30
N ASN A 600 21.35 33.59 8.70
CA ASN A 600 22.72 33.83 9.21
C ASN A 600 23.56 32.53 9.40
N GLN A 601 23.12 31.41 8.85
CA GLN A 601 23.74 30.07 8.92
C GLN A 601 24.26 29.59 7.55
N GLY A 602 24.52 30.52 6.63
CA GLY A 602 25.13 30.24 5.34
C GLY A 602 25.54 31.51 4.60
N GLN A 603 26.18 31.34 3.45
CA GLN A 603 26.55 32.42 2.55
C GLN A 603 25.58 32.51 1.37
N CYS A 604 25.01 33.69 1.13
CA CYS A 604 24.21 33.96 -0.07
C CYS A 604 25.10 34.07 -1.30
N VAL A 605 24.87 33.23 -2.32
CA VAL A 605 25.57 33.28 -3.61
C VAL A 605 24.53 33.22 -4.74
N SER A 606 24.38 34.32 -5.47
CA SER A 606 23.47 34.44 -6.63
C SER A 606 22.00 34.09 -6.34
N GLY A 607 21.52 34.36 -5.12
CA GLY A 607 20.15 34.02 -4.69
C GLY A 607 19.96 32.59 -4.16
N ARG A 608 21.05 31.82 -4.01
CA ARG A 608 21.05 30.50 -3.36
C ARG A 608 21.92 30.52 -2.10
N CYS A 609 21.46 29.91 -1.02
CA CYS A 609 22.26 29.74 0.17
C CYS A 609 23.24 28.56 0.06
N ILE A 610 24.47 28.80 0.52
CA ILE A 610 25.49 27.78 0.77
C ILE A 610 25.62 27.66 2.29
N CYS A 611 25.11 26.59 2.88
CA CYS A 611 25.01 26.46 4.33
C CYS A 611 26.35 26.19 5.02
N ASN A 612 26.46 26.67 6.26
CA ASN A 612 27.54 26.33 7.18
C ASN A 612 27.50 24.83 7.53
N GLU A 613 28.63 24.27 7.97
CA GLU A 613 28.68 22.85 8.39
C GLU A 613 27.61 22.53 9.44
N GLY A 614 26.83 21.48 9.19
CA GLY A 614 25.75 21.03 10.06
C GLY A 614 24.35 21.57 9.72
N TYR A 615 24.25 22.60 8.88
CA TYR A 615 22.97 23.18 8.46
C TYR A 615 22.56 22.77 7.05
N THR A 616 21.24 22.73 6.81
CA THR A 616 20.61 22.34 5.54
C THR A 616 19.30 23.13 5.31
N GLY A 617 18.63 22.86 4.19
CA GLY A 617 17.44 23.59 3.74
C GLY A 617 17.77 24.78 2.82
N GLU A 618 16.75 25.37 2.19
CA GLU A 618 16.92 26.46 1.22
C GLU A 618 17.47 27.76 1.85
N ASP A 619 17.17 27.98 3.13
CA ASP A 619 17.59 29.15 3.91
C ASP A 619 18.53 28.78 5.08
N CYS A 620 19.09 27.57 5.09
CA CYS A 620 19.99 27.06 6.13
C CYS A 620 19.41 27.07 7.56
N SER A 621 18.08 27.10 7.71
CA SER A 621 17.43 27.09 9.03
C SER A 621 17.46 25.71 9.71
N GLU A 622 17.57 24.61 8.96
CA GLU A 622 17.45 23.23 9.42
C GLU A 622 18.82 22.63 9.82
N VAL A 623 18.81 21.58 10.65
CA VAL A 623 20.00 20.81 11.03
C VAL A 623 20.03 19.50 10.24
N SER A 624 21.18 19.15 9.69
CA SER A 624 21.37 17.92 8.91
C SER A 624 21.01 16.68 9.75
N PRO A 625 20.12 15.79 9.26
CA PRO A 625 19.72 14.60 10.01
C PRO A 625 20.76 13.48 9.93
N PRO A 626 20.86 12.62 10.97
CA PRO A 626 21.57 11.36 10.87
C PRO A 626 20.94 10.45 9.80
N LYS A 627 21.74 9.57 9.20
CA LYS A 627 21.34 8.64 8.14
C LYS A 627 21.59 7.20 8.57
N ASP A 628 21.08 6.24 7.80
CA ASP A 628 21.44 4.82 7.87
C ASP A 628 21.43 4.22 9.29
N LEU A 629 20.36 4.47 10.05
CA LEU A 629 20.14 3.86 11.36
C LEU A 629 19.97 2.34 11.22
N ILE A 630 20.91 1.61 11.77
CA ILE A 630 20.93 0.15 11.82
C ILE A 630 20.80 -0.35 13.26
N VAL A 631 19.98 -1.38 13.42
CA VAL A 631 19.91 -2.20 14.63
C VAL A 631 20.89 -3.36 14.44
N THR A 632 21.83 -3.51 15.36
CA THR A 632 23.00 -4.42 15.19
C THR A 632 22.90 -5.68 16.05
N GLU A 633 22.55 -5.52 17.33
CA GLU A 633 22.41 -6.60 18.29
C GLU A 633 21.21 -6.30 19.19
N VAL A 634 20.45 -7.33 19.53
CA VAL A 634 19.22 -7.26 20.30
C VAL A 634 19.26 -8.36 21.36
N THR A 635 18.72 -8.06 22.53
CA THR A 635 18.60 -8.98 23.66
C THR A 635 17.21 -8.82 24.28
N GLU A 636 16.95 -9.49 25.40
CA GLU A 636 15.75 -9.29 26.22
C GLU A 636 15.64 -7.87 26.82
N GLU A 637 16.77 -7.23 27.18
CA GLU A 637 16.78 -5.96 27.93
C GLU A 637 17.56 -4.81 27.24
N THR A 638 18.26 -5.09 26.14
CA THR A 638 19.13 -4.11 25.47
C THR A 638 19.06 -4.18 23.94
N VAL A 639 19.28 -3.04 23.29
CA VAL A 639 19.33 -2.87 21.82
C VAL A 639 20.55 -2.02 21.46
N ASN A 640 21.40 -2.54 20.58
CA ASN A 640 22.56 -1.82 20.03
C ASN A 640 22.22 -1.14 18.70
N LEU A 641 22.39 0.18 18.67
CA LEU A 641 22.13 1.06 17.53
C LEU A 641 23.45 1.59 16.96
N ALA A 642 23.52 1.73 15.65
CA ALA A 642 24.51 2.54 14.97
C ALA A 642 23.85 3.35 13.84
N TRP A 643 24.43 4.48 13.46
CA TRP A 643 23.96 5.35 12.39
C TRP A 643 25.16 5.99 11.67
N ASP A 644 24.93 6.68 10.57
CA ASP A 644 25.93 7.55 9.94
C ASP A 644 25.55 9.03 10.09
N ASN A 645 26.55 9.91 10.05
CA ASN A 645 26.33 11.34 9.98
C ASN A 645 27.53 12.04 9.33
N GLU A 646 27.28 12.65 8.17
CA GLU A 646 28.28 13.38 7.38
C GLU A 646 28.75 14.67 8.08
N MET A 647 27.95 15.24 9.00
CA MET A 647 28.18 16.57 9.58
C MET A 647 28.47 16.51 11.08
N ARG A 648 29.30 17.42 11.58
CA ARG A 648 29.58 17.55 13.02
C ARG A 648 28.35 18.09 13.76
N VAL A 649 27.96 17.44 14.85
CA VAL A 649 26.84 17.83 15.71
C VAL A 649 27.29 17.89 17.17
N THR A 650 26.51 18.56 18.03
CA THR A 650 26.88 18.68 19.47
C THR A 650 26.56 17.43 20.26
N GLU A 651 25.38 16.83 20.01
CA GLU A 651 24.89 15.62 20.66
C GLU A 651 23.81 14.99 19.76
N TYR A 652 23.51 13.72 19.98
CA TYR A 652 22.32 13.07 19.45
C TYR A 652 21.29 12.88 20.57
N LEU A 653 20.02 13.09 20.26
CA LEU A 653 18.91 12.75 21.14
C LEU A 653 18.30 11.44 20.65
N ILE A 654 18.33 10.42 21.50
CA ILE A 654 17.74 9.11 21.23
C ILE A 654 16.42 9.08 22.00
N MET A 655 15.31 8.89 21.29
CA MET A 655 13.97 8.73 21.87
C MET A 655 13.42 7.36 21.48
N TYR A 656 12.81 6.64 22.42
CA TYR A 656 12.28 5.30 22.20
C TYR A 656 10.99 5.10 22.99
N THR A 657 10.02 4.46 22.35
CA THR A 657 8.66 4.28 22.90
C THR A 657 8.20 2.84 22.65
N PRO A 658 7.67 2.12 23.65
CA PRO A 658 7.02 0.83 23.43
C PRO A 658 5.81 0.99 22.50
N THR A 659 5.49 0.01 21.66
CA THR A 659 4.35 0.13 20.72
C THR A 659 2.99 -0.28 21.31
N HIS A 660 2.94 -0.69 22.58
CA HIS A 660 1.69 -0.95 23.31
C HIS A 660 1.02 0.37 23.81
N ALA A 661 -0.30 0.34 24.00
CA ALA A 661 -1.12 1.56 24.21
C ALA A 661 -0.74 2.43 25.42
N ASP A 662 -0.22 1.81 26.50
CA ASP A 662 0.22 2.49 27.73
C ASP A 662 1.72 2.86 27.73
N GLY A 663 2.42 2.67 26.61
CA GLY A 663 3.88 2.82 26.52
C GLY A 663 4.37 4.25 26.72
N LEU A 664 5.26 4.46 27.70
CA LEU A 664 5.89 5.75 27.96
C LEU A 664 7.05 6.03 27.00
N GLU A 665 7.14 7.27 26.50
CA GLU A 665 8.30 7.73 25.73
C GLU A 665 9.50 7.99 26.66
N MET A 666 10.63 7.37 26.35
CA MET A 666 11.89 7.49 27.06
C MET A 666 12.94 8.16 26.16
N GLN A 667 13.89 8.88 26.75
CA GLN A 667 14.94 9.56 25.98
C GLN A 667 16.25 9.73 26.75
N PHE A 668 17.37 9.74 26.02
CA PHE A 668 18.68 10.12 26.54
C PHE A 668 19.54 10.78 25.45
N ARG A 669 20.67 11.37 25.85
CA ARG A 669 21.60 12.09 24.98
C ARG A 669 22.89 11.31 24.81
N VAL A 670 23.43 11.30 23.59
CA VAL A 670 24.71 10.68 23.21
C VAL A 670 25.64 11.78 22.69
N PRO A 671 26.93 11.81 23.06
CA PRO A 671 27.90 12.78 22.53
C PRO A 671 27.99 12.78 20.99
N GLY A 672 28.15 13.95 20.38
CA GLY A 672 28.16 14.11 18.92
C GLY A 672 29.35 13.49 18.19
N ASP A 673 30.38 13.02 18.91
CA ASP A 673 31.52 12.25 18.40
C ASP A 673 31.26 10.73 18.33
N GLN A 674 30.10 10.26 18.81
CA GLN A 674 29.70 8.85 18.77
C GLN A 674 28.55 8.63 17.79
N THR A 675 28.67 7.60 16.96
CA THR A 675 27.65 7.20 15.97
C THR A 675 27.01 5.84 16.30
N SER A 676 27.14 5.40 17.55
CA SER A 676 26.49 4.19 18.07
C SER A 676 26.19 4.31 19.56
N THR A 677 25.21 3.55 20.04
CA THR A 677 24.86 3.45 21.47
C THR A 677 24.08 2.19 21.78
N THR A 678 24.03 1.81 23.06
CA THR A 678 23.17 0.75 23.60
C THR A 678 22.00 1.38 24.36
N ILE A 679 20.76 1.09 23.97
CA ILE A 679 19.59 1.28 24.84
C ILE A 679 19.55 0.11 25.85
N ARG A 680 19.24 0.39 27.11
CA ARG A 680 19.19 -0.57 28.22
C ARG A 680 17.86 -0.46 28.97
N GLU A 681 17.63 -1.41 29.89
CA GLU A 681 16.44 -1.43 30.75
C GLU A 681 15.13 -1.52 29.94
N LEU A 682 15.17 -2.27 28.83
CA LEU A 682 14.00 -2.56 27.99
C LEU A 682 13.22 -3.76 28.52
N GLU A 683 11.91 -3.74 28.31
CA GLU A 683 11.03 -4.87 28.63
C GLU A 683 11.22 -6.05 27.64
N PRO A 684 11.31 -7.31 28.11
CA PRO A 684 11.45 -8.49 27.24
C PRO A 684 10.21 -8.81 26.39
N GLY A 685 10.43 -9.18 25.13
CA GLY A 685 9.38 -9.51 24.17
C GLY A 685 8.44 -8.34 23.87
N VAL A 686 8.97 -7.13 23.75
CA VAL A 686 8.22 -5.90 23.47
C VAL A 686 8.83 -5.18 22.27
N GLU A 687 7.99 -4.69 21.35
CA GLU A 687 8.44 -3.86 20.24
C GLU A 687 8.57 -2.39 20.66
N TYR A 688 9.69 -1.79 20.26
CA TYR A 688 10.03 -0.39 20.46
C TYR A 688 10.15 0.35 19.13
N PHE A 689 9.56 1.54 19.07
CA PHE A 689 9.81 2.51 18.01
C PHE A 689 10.89 3.49 18.46
N ILE A 690 12.02 3.48 17.76
CA ILE A 690 13.25 4.22 18.09
C ILE A 690 13.43 5.37 17.10
N ARG A 691 13.84 6.54 17.60
CA ARG A 691 14.12 7.75 16.82
C ARG A 691 15.44 8.37 17.28
N VAL A 692 16.33 8.66 16.34
CA VAL A 692 17.61 9.34 16.59
C VAL A 692 17.61 10.69 15.89
N PHE A 693 17.82 11.76 16.64
CA PHE A 693 17.88 13.14 16.16
C PHE A 693 19.29 13.70 16.35
N ALA A 694 19.80 14.46 15.39
CA ALA A 694 20.97 15.32 15.59
C ALA A 694 20.57 16.61 16.31
N ILE A 695 21.41 17.06 17.25
CA ILE A 695 21.30 18.35 17.91
C ILE A 695 22.52 19.20 17.59
N LEU A 696 22.30 20.43 17.10
CA LEU A 696 23.33 21.43 16.84
C LEU A 696 22.84 22.79 17.34
N GLU A 697 23.61 23.44 18.22
CA GLU A 697 23.27 24.75 18.82
C GLU A 697 21.84 24.82 19.41
N ASN A 698 21.38 23.75 20.06
CA ASN A 698 20.02 23.57 20.59
C ASN A 698 18.89 23.46 19.54
N LYS A 699 19.18 23.45 18.24
CA LYS A 699 18.23 23.03 17.19
C LYS A 699 18.27 21.51 17.04
N ARG A 700 17.11 20.91 16.75
CA ARG A 700 16.92 19.47 16.54
C ARG A 700 16.63 19.21 15.05
N SER A 701 17.30 18.23 14.45
CA SER A 701 17.04 17.77 13.08
C SER A 701 15.67 17.08 12.96
N ILE A 702 15.30 16.64 11.74
CA ILE A 702 14.35 15.54 11.59
C ILE A 702 14.99 14.21 12.06
N PRO A 703 14.24 13.23 12.58
CA PRO A 703 14.80 11.97 13.05
C PRO A 703 14.99 10.96 11.92
N VAL A 704 15.97 10.08 12.09
CA VAL A 704 15.96 8.74 11.50
C VAL A 704 15.32 7.76 12.49
N SER A 705 14.59 6.74 12.02
CA SER A 705 13.79 5.87 12.90
C SER A 705 13.83 4.39 12.52
N ALA A 706 13.70 3.51 13.51
CA ALA A 706 13.64 2.06 13.36
C ALA A 706 12.57 1.44 14.29
N ARG A 707 12.11 0.24 13.96
CA ARG A 707 11.32 -0.63 14.84
C ARG A 707 12.13 -1.88 15.18
N VAL A 708 12.05 -2.34 16.42
CA VAL A 708 12.76 -3.53 16.92
C VAL A 708 11.99 -4.18 18.06
N ALA A 709 11.90 -5.50 18.06
CA ALA A 709 11.36 -6.27 19.18
C ALA A 709 12.50 -6.89 20.00
N THR A 710 12.48 -6.67 21.32
CA THR A 710 13.37 -7.38 22.26
C THR A 710 13.04 -8.87 22.29
N TYR A 711 14.02 -9.70 22.64
CA TYR A 711 13.79 -11.15 22.71
C TYR A 711 13.01 -11.55 23.97
N LEU A 712 12.36 -12.72 23.91
CA LEU A 712 11.81 -13.37 25.10
C LEU A 712 12.96 -13.98 25.91
N PRO A 713 12.92 -13.94 27.26
CA PRO A 713 13.98 -14.50 28.10
C PRO A 713 13.94 -16.04 28.05
N ALA A 714 15.06 -16.68 28.40
CA ALA A 714 15.08 -18.12 28.59
C ALA A 714 14.40 -18.47 29.92
N PRO A 715 13.58 -19.53 29.99
CA PRO A 715 13.00 -19.98 31.24
C PRO A 715 14.05 -20.67 32.12
N GLU A 716 13.88 -20.61 33.44
CA GLU A 716 14.85 -21.13 34.41
C GLU A 716 14.27 -22.22 35.32
N GLY A 717 15.13 -22.88 36.10
CA GLY A 717 14.70 -23.70 37.23
C GLY A 717 14.17 -25.11 36.93
N LEU A 718 14.08 -25.53 35.66
CA LEU A 718 13.49 -26.82 35.26
C LEU A 718 14.12 -27.99 36.03
N ARG A 719 13.29 -28.70 36.80
CA ARG A 719 13.66 -29.77 37.74
C ARG A 719 12.65 -30.93 37.70
N PHE A 720 13.15 -32.12 38.02
CA PHE A 720 12.35 -33.35 38.04
C PHE A 720 11.80 -33.57 39.45
N LYS A 721 10.47 -33.61 39.56
CA LYS A 721 9.75 -33.83 40.82
C LYS A 721 9.45 -35.31 41.04
N SER A 722 9.08 -36.04 39.99
CA SER A 722 9.02 -37.51 40.03
C SER A 722 9.33 -38.12 38.66
N ILE A 723 10.04 -39.25 38.65
CA ILE A 723 10.37 -40.04 37.46
C ILE A 723 9.94 -41.47 37.76
N LYS A 724 9.03 -42.01 36.96
CA LYS A 724 8.46 -43.36 37.07
C LYS A 724 8.77 -44.16 35.80
N GLU A 725 8.17 -45.33 35.69
CA GLU A 725 8.30 -46.26 34.56
C GLU A 725 7.66 -45.67 33.30
N THR A 726 6.46 -45.07 33.41
CA THR A 726 5.69 -44.54 32.26
C THR A 726 5.30 -43.06 32.39
N SER A 727 5.90 -42.33 33.31
CA SER A 727 5.61 -40.91 33.53
C SER A 727 6.77 -40.12 34.12
N VAL A 728 6.82 -38.84 33.76
CA VAL A 728 7.78 -37.85 34.28
C VAL A 728 7.01 -36.61 34.69
N GLU A 729 7.27 -36.14 35.91
CA GLU A 729 6.73 -34.90 36.48
C GLU A 729 7.86 -33.88 36.63
N VAL A 730 7.69 -32.74 35.98
CA VAL A 730 8.61 -31.61 36.01
C VAL A 730 8.00 -30.39 36.68
N GLU A 731 8.88 -29.49 37.08
CA GLU A 731 8.62 -28.27 37.83
C GLU A 731 9.65 -27.23 37.38
N TRP A 732 9.30 -25.95 37.29
CA TRP A 732 10.20 -24.87 36.87
C TRP A 732 9.89 -23.58 37.63
N ASP A 733 10.77 -22.58 37.51
CA ASP A 733 10.62 -21.33 38.24
C ASP A 733 9.67 -20.36 37.50
N PRO A 734 8.80 -19.61 38.22
CA PRO A 734 7.91 -18.64 37.61
C PRO A 734 8.68 -17.42 37.08
N LEU A 735 8.21 -16.86 35.98
CA LEU A 735 8.79 -15.65 35.37
C LEU A 735 7.86 -14.45 35.56
N ASP A 736 8.43 -13.33 36.00
CA ASP A 736 7.72 -12.07 36.24
C ASP A 736 7.62 -11.21 34.97
N ILE A 737 7.20 -11.84 33.86
CA ILE A 737 6.98 -11.19 32.56
C ILE A 737 5.63 -11.58 31.95
N ALA A 738 5.12 -10.73 31.06
CA ALA A 738 3.86 -10.96 30.36
C ALA A 738 4.05 -11.82 29.10
N PHE A 739 3.50 -13.04 29.11
CA PHE A 739 3.41 -13.97 27.98
C PHE A 739 2.10 -14.76 28.02
N GLU A 740 1.80 -15.56 26.98
CA GLU A 740 0.52 -16.26 26.83
C GLU A 740 0.55 -17.66 27.45
N THR A 741 1.48 -18.49 26.97
CA THR A 741 1.58 -19.90 27.38
C THR A 741 3.03 -20.34 27.56
N TRP A 742 3.21 -21.38 28.38
CA TRP A 742 4.38 -22.23 28.33
C TRP A 742 4.17 -23.31 27.27
N GLU A 743 5.22 -23.68 26.56
CA GLU A 743 5.25 -24.86 25.70
C GLU A 743 6.28 -25.84 26.25
N ILE A 744 5.85 -27.04 26.65
CA ILE A 744 6.73 -28.12 27.08
C ILE A 744 6.70 -29.26 26.07
N ILE A 745 7.89 -29.75 25.70
CA ILE A 745 8.08 -30.78 24.67
C ILE A 745 8.88 -31.94 25.25
N PHE A 746 8.38 -33.16 25.10
CA PHE A 746 9.08 -34.40 25.44
C PHE A 746 9.48 -35.10 24.14
N ARG A 747 10.79 -35.17 23.86
CA ARG A 747 11.36 -35.84 22.69
C ARG A 747 12.06 -37.12 23.11
N ASN A 748 11.70 -38.25 22.52
CA ASN A 748 12.39 -39.51 22.73
C ASN A 748 13.77 -39.46 22.06
N MET A 749 14.86 -39.66 22.82
CA MET A 749 16.22 -39.64 22.27
C MET A 749 16.61 -40.99 21.64
N ASN A 750 15.91 -42.07 21.98
CA ASN A 750 16.21 -43.42 21.50
C ASN A 750 15.47 -43.78 20.19
N LYS A 751 14.59 -42.92 19.69
CA LYS A 751 13.81 -43.11 18.47
C LYS A 751 13.58 -41.76 17.78
N GLU A 752 14.31 -41.49 16.71
CA GLU A 752 14.17 -40.23 15.96
C GLU A 752 12.85 -40.13 15.17
N ASP A 753 12.18 -41.26 14.93
CA ASP A 753 10.91 -41.34 14.17
C ASP A 753 9.63 -41.31 15.06
N GLU A 754 9.76 -41.29 16.40
CA GLU A 754 8.60 -41.07 17.28
C GLU A 754 8.38 -39.56 17.48
N GLY A 755 7.17 -39.09 17.17
CA GLY A 755 6.81 -37.68 17.22
C GLY A 755 6.99 -37.04 18.61
N GLU A 756 7.34 -35.76 18.62
CA GLU A 756 7.52 -35.00 19.85
C GLU A 756 6.19 -34.78 20.58
N ILE A 757 6.15 -35.06 21.89
CA ILE A 757 4.95 -34.85 22.70
C ILE A 757 4.97 -33.41 23.23
N THR A 758 4.26 -32.51 22.54
CA THR A 758 4.14 -31.09 22.90
C THR A 758 2.87 -30.81 23.72
N LYS A 759 3.00 -30.00 24.77
CA LYS A 759 1.88 -29.50 25.57
C LYS A 759 1.99 -28.01 25.85
N SER A 760 0.96 -27.26 25.51
CA SER A 760 0.81 -25.85 25.89
C SER A 760 0.09 -25.73 27.24
N LEU A 761 0.60 -24.87 28.12
CA LEU A 761 0.11 -24.67 29.50
C LEU A 761 -0.09 -23.18 29.76
N LYS A 762 -1.16 -22.78 30.45
CA LYS A 762 -1.46 -21.36 30.73
C LYS A 762 -0.80 -20.91 32.04
N ARG A 763 -0.44 -19.63 32.14
CA ARG A 763 -0.05 -19.04 33.43
C ARG A 763 -1.22 -19.19 34.45
N PRO A 764 -0.97 -19.50 35.72
CA PRO A 764 0.32 -19.51 36.43
C PRO A 764 0.95 -20.92 36.60
N GLU A 765 0.65 -21.89 35.73
CA GLU A 765 1.19 -23.25 35.89
C GLU A 765 2.73 -23.26 35.82
N THR A 766 3.35 -23.99 36.76
CA THR A 766 4.81 -24.11 36.94
C THR A 766 5.26 -25.57 37.14
N SER A 767 4.36 -26.52 36.90
CA SER A 767 4.65 -27.95 36.96
C SER A 767 3.73 -28.74 36.04
N TYR A 768 4.24 -29.79 35.40
CA TYR A 768 3.47 -30.65 34.51
C TYR A 768 3.90 -32.11 34.64
N ARG A 769 2.95 -33.03 34.45
CA ARG A 769 3.19 -34.48 34.51
C ARG A 769 2.80 -35.15 33.20
N GLN A 770 3.80 -35.54 32.42
CA GLN A 770 3.61 -36.35 31.23
C GLN A 770 3.43 -37.82 31.60
N THR A 771 2.45 -38.48 30.98
CA THR A 771 2.14 -39.91 31.12
C THR A 771 2.20 -40.61 29.76
N GLY A 772 2.24 -41.94 29.75
CA GLY A 772 2.32 -42.72 28.50
C GLY A 772 3.72 -42.77 27.89
N LEU A 773 4.77 -42.42 28.64
CA LEU A 773 6.15 -42.56 28.21
C LEU A 773 6.56 -44.04 28.24
N ALA A 774 7.45 -44.45 27.35
CA ALA A 774 7.96 -45.83 27.34
C ALA A 774 8.99 -46.06 28.47
N PRO A 775 8.95 -47.21 29.18
CA PRO A 775 9.92 -47.56 30.23
C PRO A 775 11.36 -47.74 29.74
N GLY A 776 12.33 -47.35 30.58
CA GLY A 776 13.76 -47.50 30.31
C GLY A 776 14.31 -46.66 29.15
N GLN A 777 13.63 -45.58 28.76
CA GLN A 777 14.01 -44.73 27.62
C GLN A 777 14.41 -43.32 28.03
N GLU A 778 15.31 -42.72 27.25
CA GLU A 778 15.84 -41.38 27.48
C GLU A 778 15.00 -40.33 26.73
N TYR A 779 14.59 -39.28 27.45
CA TYR A 779 13.79 -38.19 26.92
C TYR A 779 14.49 -36.85 27.15
N GLU A 780 14.60 -36.05 26.08
CA GLU A 780 14.91 -34.63 26.17
C GLU A 780 13.62 -33.86 26.43
N ILE A 781 13.62 -33.03 27.47
CA ILE A 781 12.48 -32.20 27.86
C ILE A 781 12.87 -30.75 27.64
N SER A 782 12.16 -30.09 26.73
CA SER A 782 12.38 -28.67 26.37
C SER A 782 11.21 -27.83 26.86
N LEU A 783 11.49 -26.78 27.62
CA LEU A 783 10.51 -25.79 28.09
C LEU A 783 10.74 -24.45 27.39
N HIS A 784 9.68 -23.88 26.83
CA HIS A 784 9.68 -22.61 26.11
C HIS A 784 8.56 -21.69 26.59
N ILE A 785 8.71 -20.40 26.28
CA ILE A 785 7.71 -19.35 26.47
C ILE A 785 7.10 -19.01 25.11
N VAL A 786 5.79 -18.79 25.02
CA VAL A 786 5.12 -18.31 23.81
C VAL A 786 4.35 -17.01 24.08
N LYS A 787 4.52 -16.03 23.20
CA LYS A 787 3.86 -14.71 23.21
C LYS A 787 3.69 -14.24 21.77
N ASN A 788 2.52 -13.75 21.38
CA ASN A 788 2.19 -13.31 20.01
C ASN A 788 2.63 -14.33 18.93
N ASN A 789 2.37 -15.62 19.14
CA ASN A 789 2.86 -16.74 18.32
C ASN A 789 4.40 -16.88 18.14
N THR A 790 5.21 -16.02 18.79
CA THR A 790 6.67 -16.20 18.85
C THR A 790 7.09 -17.07 20.03
N ARG A 791 7.91 -18.09 19.74
CA ARG A 791 8.49 -19.02 20.72
C ARG A 791 9.86 -18.51 21.16
N GLY A 792 10.02 -18.32 22.46
CA GLY A 792 11.28 -17.92 23.09
C GLY A 792 12.34 -19.03 23.15
N PRO A 793 13.57 -18.69 23.56
CA PRO A 793 14.64 -19.66 23.77
C PRO A 793 14.24 -20.74 24.77
N GLY A 794 14.74 -21.96 24.55
CA GLY A 794 14.31 -23.15 25.31
C GLY A 794 15.28 -23.56 26.41
N LEU A 795 14.75 -23.90 27.59
CA LEU A 795 15.50 -24.62 28.61
C LEU A 795 15.33 -26.13 28.40
N LYS A 796 16.45 -26.83 28.20
CA LYS A 796 16.50 -28.27 27.92
C LYS A 796 17.02 -29.06 29.12
N LYS A 797 16.43 -30.24 29.37
CA LYS A 797 16.92 -31.18 30.38
C LYS A 797 16.60 -32.63 29.99
N VAL A 798 17.56 -33.53 30.17
CA VAL A 798 17.42 -34.94 29.79
C VAL A 798 17.15 -35.81 31.02
N THR A 799 16.32 -36.85 30.88
CA THR A 799 16.07 -37.87 31.91
C THR A 799 15.74 -39.22 31.30
N THR A 800 16.04 -40.30 32.02
CA THR A 800 15.62 -41.67 31.65
C THR A 800 14.42 -42.11 32.48
N THR A 801 13.39 -42.68 31.86
CA THR A 801 12.28 -43.34 32.57
C THR A 801 12.76 -44.62 33.25
N ARG A 802 12.09 -45.08 34.31
CA ARG A 802 12.49 -46.30 35.02
C ARG A 802 12.24 -47.54 34.18
N GLU A 803 13.14 -48.52 34.25
CA GLU A 803 12.90 -49.83 33.66
C GLU A 803 11.80 -50.59 34.43
N TYR A 804 10.94 -51.29 33.69
CA TYR A 804 9.88 -52.12 34.26
C TYR A 804 10.45 -53.33 35.00
N HIS A 805 10.57 -53.22 36.32
CA HIS A 805 10.93 -54.33 37.19
C HIS A 805 9.65 -54.99 37.74
N PRO A 806 9.31 -56.24 37.37
CA PRO A 806 8.23 -56.96 38.02
C PRO A 806 8.61 -57.17 39.49
N ARG A 807 7.92 -56.48 40.41
CA ARG A 807 8.18 -56.62 41.84
C ARG A 807 7.88 -58.04 42.28
N SER A 808 8.91 -58.71 42.78
CA SER A 808 8.86 -60.03 43.38
C SER A 808 7.84 -60.10 44.52
N VAL A 809 6.89 -61.03 44.40
CA VAL A 809 6.03 -61.46 45.51
C VAL A 809 6.85 -62.37 46.43
N ILE A 810 7.85 -61.79 47.11
CA ILE A 810 8.64 -62.46 48.15
C ILE A 810 8.92 -61.49 49.28
N GLU A 811 7.93 -61.31 50.17
CA GLU A 811 8.15 -61.16 51.62
C GLU A 811 6.81 -61.15 52.37
N LEU A 812 6.34 -62.33 52.81
CA LEU A 812 5.47 -62.54 53.98
C LEU A 812 5.14 -64.03 54.19
N CYS A 813 6.14 -64.83 54.57
CA CYS A 813 6.01 -66.04 55.42
C CYS A 813 7.36 -66.74 55.67
N LEU A 814 8.20 -66.16 56.53
CA LEU A 814 9.26 -66.90 57.23
C LEU A 814 9.12 -66.71 58.75
N ILE A 815 8.06 -67.29 59.32
CA ILE A 815 7.95 -67.56 60.75
C ILE A 815 7.49 -69.02 60.92
N VAL A 816 8.46 -69.91 61.16
CA VAL A 816 8.28 -71.31 61.59
C VAL A 816 9.26 -71.53 62.76
N PRO A 817 8.87 -72.25 63.83
CA PRO A 817 9.32 -71.90 65.18
C PRO A 817 10.58 -72.66 65.66
N SER A 818 11.09 -72.28 66.84
CA SER A 818 12.04 -73.08 67.61
C SER A 818 11.91 -72.86 69.12
N GLY A 819 11.32 -73.85 69.79
CA GLY A 819 11.60 -74.27 71.18
C GLY A 819 11.39 -73.32 72.36
N LEU A 820 10.27 -73.47 73.07
CA LEU A 820 10.21 -74.13 74.40
C LEU A 820 8.76 -74.38 74.86
#